data_AF-A0A972GI58-F1
#
_entry.id   AF-A0A972GI58-F1
#
_cell.length_a   1.000
_cell.length_b   1.000
_cell.length_c   1.000
_cell.angle_alpha   90.00
_cell.angle_beta   90.00
_cell.angle_gamma   90.00
#
_symmetry.space_group_name_H-M   'P 1'
#
loop_
_entity.id
_entity.type
_entity.pdbx_description
1 polymer ?
#
loop_
_entity_poly.entity_id
_entity_poly.type
_entity_poly.pdbx_seq_one_letter_code
_entity_poly.pdbx_strand_id
1 'polypeptide(L)'
;MYYVQRKPLIICTMLVCMLGLVVWQAPPQTVFAQTSLNVSPQGQFAGEKVTLTGSGYPPGTYTIRWDGVDSETFDIPPDDNNAAAFTKEFTIPQEATDGFHTLSLVSNRLRQMTSIDVYVGTLVLDLTVSLEWEPSEAETIGNQDGIRNDIEAAGCPANSTTPGHPDPGGNYTYLQDLELALEYTSAYLYNFTEGQMSLGTIDVYTGGDNWEEADIQILADSTYRPSAFVGGIVDDPTLSPFTTIDDKPIVFYDLPIILGRLWNGEGARCGRWSNPAGWRTLGHELGHHALYLYDQYFNAVTGESQYCTASGIDFGSPSYPTLIGTDDTLMAYHYTTDKLWRGGVAPQQGKQPIACRNTPHELIYGGGTTEWEVIKTFYPNININAPPPSISWPMSPVANLFTFNGAPGPVDSIADIALEVTGELSETAIGEAYLVRPRNGQYPQRIIGQGVLLPDAEEQLPFLGVVPDLGDRAAVFVNDPNTDNRFAISPNSIAPLSLTNLNNLTTELTDWRPSITVAPTTTRKGSSFSEVVALNVRLEDCGAQSEEVAFAYCPAGGVCSESMGATRESDRTFTYTFFFSDNNPVALRGYIYARNGVSDAEAIVTYQLGGGVGTAYIGAHAPFSGGEITTEIVPGDIPPEETAEIKDTRVAHTTTPACSVPPTDESPIRLLGTPFNIQPEINTEDQDNSRPWNVSDPPILVRLSYKQDLLNRLGIAEEQLVVVRLNSDNIWEVVPTVGQSVELDWIAAEAQNFDSDGDSDGDFYALAYGPLFNFLPLIQR
;
A
#
# COMPACT_ATOMS: atom_id res chain seq x y z
N MET A 1 -35.42 60.57 54.99
CA MET A 1 -34.22 59.88 55.52
C MET A 1 -34.70 58.53 56.01
N TYR A 2 -34.53 57.49 55.18
CA TYR A 2 -35.55 56.47 55.07
C TYR A 2 -35.17 55.12 55.68
N TYR A 3 -36.20 54.53 56.29
CA TYR A 3 -36.22 53.45 57.27
C TYR A 3 -35.61 52.13 56.81
N VAL A 4 -34.96 51.46 57.78
CA VAL A 4 -34.67 50.03 57.83
C VAL A 4 -35.91 49.29 58.33
N GLN A 5 -36.31 48.18 57.69
CA GLN A 5 -36.63 46.88 58.34
C GLN A 5 -37.52 45.96 57.47
N ARG A 6 -37.00 44.74 57.27
CA ARG A 6 -37.59 43.41 57.49
C ARG A 6 -39.08 43.12 57.16
N LYS A 7 -39.24 41.86 56.70
CA LYS A 7 -40.28 40.84 57.00
C LYS A 7 -41.37 40.59 55.92
N PRO A 8 -42.02 39.40 55.92
CA PRO A 8 -41.89 38.45 54.82
C PRO A 8 -43.24 37.95 54.25
N LEU A 9 -43.13 37.05 53.26
CA LEU A 9 -44.00 35.89 52.99
C LEU A 9 -45.52 36.10 52.74
N ILE A 10 -45.92 35.62 51.54
CA ILE A 10 -46.99 34.64 51.29
C ILE A 10 -48.40 35.13 50.80
N ILE A 11 -48.77 34.55 49.64
CA ILE A 11 -50.10 34.05 49.20
C ILE A 11 -51.09 34.98 48.45
N CYS A 12 -51.34 34.55 47.19
CA CYS A 12 -52.61 34.46 46.41
C CYS A 12 -53.43 35.74 46.17
N THR A 13 -54.18 35.96 45.07
CA THR A 13 -54.76 35.11 44.03
C THR A 13 -55.03 35.98 42.78
N MET A 14 -55.07 35.34 41.60
CA MET A 14 -55.56 35.86 40.32
C MET A 14 -56.97 36.49 40.38
N LEU A 15 -57.21 37.59 39.63
CA LEU A 15 -58.24 37.67 38.56
C LEU A 15 -58.16 38.99 37.73
N VAL A 16 -57.98 38.84 36.41
CA VAL A 16 -58.59 39.56 35.25
C VAL A 16 -58.39 41.08 35.05
N CYS A 17 -57.74 41.43 33.93
CA CYS A 17 -58.28 42.25 32.79
C CYS A 17 -57.18 42.42 31.71
N MET A 18 -57.20 41.60 30.65
CA MET A 18 -57.56 41.99 29.26
C MET A 18 -57.01 43.33 28.74
N LEU A 19 -55.99 43.26 27.87
CA LEU A 19 -55.95 43.95 26.58
C LEU A 19 -54.94 43.25 25.67
N GLY A 20 -55.42 42.75 24.53
CA GLY A 20 -54.71 41.86 23.62
C GLY A 20 -53.62 42.56 22.81
N LEU A 21 -52.42 41.99 22.85
CA LEU A 21 -51.36 42.16 21.87
C LEU A 21 -51.35 40.90 21.00
N VAL A 22 -51.76 41.05 19.75
CA VAL A 22 -51.63 40.02 18.72
C VAL A 22 -50.15 39.95 18.34
N VAL A 23 -49.46 38.91 18.80
CA VAL A 23 -48.13 38.54 18.32
C VAL A 23 -48.33 37.78 17.02
N TRP A 24 -47.95 38.39 15.89
CA TRP A 24 -47.79 37.69 14.62
C TRP A 24 -46.65 36.67 14.77
N GLN A 25 -46.99 35.38 14.89
CA GLN A 25 -46.03 34.31 14.63
C GLN A 25 -45.79 34.27 13.12
N ALA A 26 -44.54 34.50 12.70
CA ALA A 26 -44.13 34.21 11.34
C ALA A 26 -44.39 32.73 11.06
N PRO A 27 -44.92 32.36 9.89
CA PRO A 27 -45.12 30.96 9.53
C PRO A 27 -43.78 30.21 9.60
N PRO A 28 -43.78 28.92 9.99
CA PRO A 28 -42.57 28.10 9.97
C PRO A 28 -41.99 28.15 8.55
N GLN A 29 -40.75 28.60 8.42
CA GLN A 29 -40.03 28.47 7.16
C GLN A 29 -39.78 26.97 6.95
N THR A 30 -40.54 26.38 6.02
CA THR A 30 -40.17 25.11 5.41
C THR A 30 -38.85 25.31 4.69
N VAL A 31 -37.77 24.85 5.31
CA VAL A 31 -36.47 24.68 4.64
C VAL A 31 -36.68 23.59 3.60
N PHE A 32 -36.71 23.94 2.32
CA PHE A 32 -36.64 22.94 1.26
C PHE A 32 -35.24 22.33 1.31
N ALA A 33 -35.15 21.01 1.48
CA ALA A 33 -33.87 20.31 1.35
C ALA A 33 -33.29 20.60 -0.04
N GLN A 34 -31.99 20.95 -0.09
CA GLN A 34 -31.29 21.14 -1.35
C GLN A 34 -31.16 19.78 -2.03
N THR A 35 -31.63 19.67 -3.27
CA THR A 35 -31.49 18.44 -4.06
C THR A 35 -30.06 18.30 -4.54
N SER A 36 -29.47 17.10 -4.41
CA SER A 36 -28.17 16.75 -4.98
C SER A 36 -28.32 15.61 -5.99
N LEU A 37 -27.63 15.69 -7.13
CA LEU A 37 -27.54 14.62 -8.13
C LEU A 37 -26.07 14.37 -8.41
N ASN A 38 -25.64 13.13 -8.28
CA ASN A 38 -24.29 12.66 -8.55
C ASN A 38 -24.35 11.50 -9.56
N VAL A 39 -23.24 11.30 -10.26
CA VAL A 39 -23.04 10.20 -11.20
C VAL A 39 -21.66 9.60 -10.93
N SER A 40 -21.60 8.29 -10.84
CA SER A 40 -20.34 7.55 -10.71
C SER A 40 -20.38 6.29 -11.59
N PRO A 41 -19.30 6.02 -12.36
CA PRO A 41 -18.20 6.95 -12.62
C PRO A 41 -18.65 8.17 -13.44
N GLN A 42 -17.88 9.27 -13.40
CA GLN A 42 -18.22 10.49 -14.15
C GLN A 42 -17.96 10.40 -15.66
N GLY A 43 -17.32 9.33 -16.13
CA GLY A 43 -17.17 9.05 -17.55
C GLY A 43 -17.09 7.56 -17.86
N GLN A 44 -17.72 7.19 -18.98
CA GLN A 44 -17.85 5.81 -19.46
C GLN A 44 -17.96 5.74 -20.99
N PHE A 45 -17.92 4.54 -21.55
CA PHE A 45 -18.17 4.33 -22.97
C PHE A 45 -19.66 4.30 -23.31
N ALA A 46 -20.00 4.60 -24.57
CA ALA A 46 -21.37 4.43 -25.07
C ALA A 46 -21.84 2.98 -24.90
N GLY A 47 -23.04 2.78 -24.35
CA GLY A 47 -23.59 1.45 -24.02
C GLY A 47 -23.24 0.95 -22.62
N GLU A 48 -22.30 1.60 -21.91
CA GLU A 48 -21.97 1.25 -20.53
C GLU A 48 -22.92 1.88 -19.52
N LYS A 49 -22.92 1.34 -18.30
CA LYS A 49 -23.75 1.84 -17.21
C LYS A 49 -23.01 2.87 -16.38
N VAL A 50 -23.77 3.85 -15.91
CA VAL A 50 -23.38 4.75 -14.82
C VAL A 50 -24.43 4.66 -13.71
N THR A 51 -23.99 4.88 -12.48
CA THR A 51 -24.87 4.91 -11.31
C THR A 51 -25.21 6.35 -10.96
N LEU A 52 -26.50 6.66 -10.99
CA LEU A 52 -27.04 7.94 -10.54
C LEU A 52 -27.43 7.83 -9.07
N THR A 53 -26.88 8.68 -8.23
CA THR A 53 -27.33 8.85 -6.85
C THR A 53 -27.90 10.24 -6.66
N GLY A 54 -28.95 10.36 -5.87
CA GLY A 54 -29.48 11.68 -5.55
C GLY A 54 -30.20 11.72 -4.23
N SER A 55 -30.27 12.90 -3.63
CA SER A 55 -30.90 13.13 -2.33
C SER A 55 -31.76 14.40 -2.33
N GLY A 56 -32.70 14.49 -1.39
CA GLY A 56 -33.59 15.65 -1.26
C GLY A 56 -34.73 15.70 -2.28
N TYR A 57 -34.98 14.61 -3.02
CA TYR A 57 -36.07 14.54 -4.00
C TYR A 57 -37.37 14.08 -3.34
N PRO A 58 -38.50 14.79 -3.59
CA PRO A 58 -39.80 14.33 -3.15
C PRO A 58 -40.19 12.99 -3.81
N PRO A 59 -40.91 12.10 -3.11
CA PRO A 59 -41.38 10.85 -3.69
C PRO A 59 -42.23 11.06 -4.94
N GLY A 60 -42.02 10.24 -5.98
CA GLY A 60 -42.77 10.29 -7.22
C GLY A 60 -41.99 9.82 -8.44
N THR A 61 -42.62 9.92 -9.61
CA THR A 61 -42.03 9.53 -10.88
C THR A 61 -41.15 10.62 -11.45
N TYR A 62 -39.92 10.24 -11.79
CA TYR A 62 -38.93 11.08 -12.44
C TYR A 62 -38.58 10.53 -13.81
N THR A 63 -38.27 11.44 -14.72
CA THR A 63 -37.76 11.12 -16.06
C THR A 63 -36.29 11.53 -16.14
N ILE A 64 -35.43 10.58 -16.48
CA ILE A 64 -34.05 10.82 -16.88
C ILE A 64 -34.06 11.28 -18.34
N ARG A 65 -33.39 12.39 -18.61
CA ARG A 65 -33.22 12.94 -19.95
C ARG A 65 -31.73 12.96 -20.31
N TRP A 66 -31.40 12.43 -21.47
CA TRP A 66 -30.07 12.48 -22.06
C TRP A 66 -30.03 13.58 -23.12
N ASP A 67 -29.18 14.60 -22.93
CA ASP A 67 -29.13 15.80 -23.77
C ASP A 67 -30.49 16.46 -24.00
N GLY A 68 -31.33 16.43 -22.97
CA GLY A 68 -32.69 16.96 -23.02
C GLY A 68 -33.69 16.10 -23.80
N VAL A 69 -33.38 14.85 -24.13
CA VAL A 69 -34.30 13.85 -24.69
C VAL A 69 -34.69 12.85 -23.61
N ASP A 70 -35.98 12.62 -23.42
CA ASP A 70 -36.49 11.65 -22.44
C ASP A 70 -35.98 10.25 -22.78
N SER A 71 -35.30 9.61 -21.83
CA SER A 71 -34.66 8.30 -22.03
C SER A 71 -35.35 7.22 -21.18
N GLU A 72 -35.40 7.42 -19.87
CA GLU A 72 -35.95 6.44 -18.92
C GLU A 72 -36.79 7.12 -17.83
N THR A 73 -37.76 6.41 -17.26
CA THR A 73 -38.51 6.85 -16.06
C THR A 73 -38.35 5.89 -14.91
N PHE A 74 -38.25 6.40 -13.69
CA PHE A 74 -38.27 5.59 -12.47
C PHE A 74 -39.03 6.30 -11.34
N ASP A 75 -39.40 5.56 -10.31
CA ASP A 75 -40.09 6.08 -9.14
C ASP A 75 -39.14 6.16 -7.94
N ILE A 76 -39.14 7.32 -7.26
CA ILE A 76 -38.51 7.50 -5.96
C ILE A 76 -39.56 7.16 -4.89
N PRO A 77 -39.33 6.15 -4.03
CA PRO A 77 -40.31 5.71 -3.04
C PRO A 77 -40.47 6.74 -1.91
N PRO A 78 -41.58 6.70 -1.15
CA PRO A 78 -41.73 7.47 0.08
C PRO A 78 -40.70 7.04 1.12
N ASP A 79 -39.98 8.00 1.71
CA ASP A 79 -39.18 7.81 2.93
C ASP A 79 -39.89 8.48 4.13
N ASP A 80 -39.55 8.05 5.35
CA ASP A 80 -40.18 8.52 6.58
C ASP A 80 -39.97 10.03 6.86
N ASN A 81 -39.06 10.69 6.13
CA ASN A 81 -38.66 12.09 6.31
C ASN A 81 -39.00 13.01 5.10
N ASN A 82 -39.69 12.53 4.06
CA ASN A 82 -39.95 13.24 2.79
C ASN A 82 -38.68 13.79 2.08
N ALA A 83 -37.51 13.22 2.34
CA ALA A 83 -36.24 13.57 1.71
C ALA A 83 -35.58 12.30 1.17
N ALA A 84 -36.25 11.66 0.21
CA ALA A 84 -35.83 10.36 -0.28
C ALA A 84 -34.50 10.48 -1.05
N ALA A 85 -33.56 9.63 -0.67
CA ALA A 85 -32.39 9.32 -1.48
C ALA A 85 -32.74 8.22 -2.49
N PHE A 86 -32.05 8.21 -3.63
CA PHE A 86 -32.18 7.14 -4.62
C PHE A 86 -30.82 6.75 -5.19
N THR A 87 -30.76 5.50 -5.66
CA THR A 87 -29.67 4.97 -6.48
C THR A 87 -30.31 4.32 -7.71
N LYS A 88 -29.85 4.68 -8.91
CA LYS A 88 -30.42 4.23 -10.18
C LYS A 88 -29.33 4.04 -11.22
N GLU A 89 -29.18 2.81 -11.73
CA GLU A 89 -28.38 2.56 -12.93
C GLU A 89 -29.02 3.19 -14.16
N PHE A 90 -28.20 3.81 -15.01
CA PHE A 90 -28.55 4.36 -16.31
C PHE A 90 -27.55 3.88 -17.37
N THR A 91 -28.04 3.38 -18.50
CA THR A 91 -27.18 2.97 -19.62
C THR A 91 -26.98 4.14 -20.58
N ILE A 92 -25.72 4.50 -20.85
CA ILE A 92 -25.37 5.54 -21.83
C ILE A 92 -25.86 5.10 -23.22
N PRO A 93 -26.56 5.96 -23.98
CA PRO A 93 -27.03 5.61 -25.32
C PRO A 93 -25.89 5.11 -26.21
N GLN A 94 -26.14 4.06 -26.99
CA GLN A 94 -25.13 3.43 -27.85
C GLN A 94 -24.66 4.37 -28.98
N GLU A 95 -25.49 5.34 -29.34
CA GLU A 95 -25.22 6.38 -30.33
C GLU A 95 -24.58 7.65 -29.75
N ALA A 96 -24.28 7.69 -28.45
CA ALA A 96 -23.60 8.81 -27.83
C ALA A 96 -22.22 9.02 -28.47
N THR A 97 -21.88 10.29 -28.70
CA THR A 97 -20.59 10.69 -29.29
C THR A 97 -19.56 10.91 -28.18
N ASP A 98 -18.27 10.80 -28.48
CA ASP A 98 -17.26 11.14 -27.48
C ASP A 98 -17.37 12.62 -27.04
N GLY A 99 -17.28 12.88 -25.73
CA GLY A 99 -17.36 14.21 -25.14
C GLY A 99 -18.34 14.33 -23.97
N PHE A 100 -18.55 15.56 -23.48
CA PHE A 100 -19.48 15.84 -22.40
C PHE A 100 -20.94 15.81 -22.89
N HIS A 101 -21.77 15.08 -22.15
CA HIS A 101 -23.21 14.98 -22.32
C HIS A 101 -23.92 15.37 -21.03
N THR A 102 -25.14 15.89 -21.13
CA THR A 102 -25.89 16.33 -19.95
C THR A 102 -26.99 15.32 -19.61
N LEU A 103 -26.95 14.80 -18.38
CA LEU A 103 -28.00 13.97 -17.82
C LEU A 103 -28.86 14.82 -16.89
N SER A 104 -30.16 14.94 -17.19
CA SER A 104 -31.11 15.71 -16.40
C SER A 104 -32.16 14.82 -15.77
N LEU A 105 -32.43 15.04 -14.49
CA LEU A 105 -33.55 14.43 -13.78
C LEU A 105 -34.72 15.42 -13.70
N VAL A 106 -35.89 15.04 -14.23
CA VAL A 106 -37.08 15.91 -14.28
C VAL A 106 -38.25 15.30 -13.50
N SER A 107 -38.78 16.07 -12.54
CA SER A 107 -40.01 15.70 -11.83
C SER A 107 -41.24 16.03 -12.67
N ASN A 108 -42.08 15.02 -12.93
CA ASN A 108 -43.35 15.20 -13.64
C ASN A 108 -44.36 16.08 -12.90
N ARG A 109 -44.21 16.25 -11.57
CA ARG A 109 -45.08 17.09 -10.74
C ARG A 109 -44.55 18.50 -10.52
N LEU A 110 -43.27 18.64 -10.21
CA LEU A 110 -42.71 19.88 -9.67
C LEU A 110 -41.97 20.73 -10.71
N ARG A 111 -41.73 20.21 -11.92
CA ARG A 111 -40.85 20.84 -12.93
C ARG A 111 -39.48 21.24 -12.38
N GLN A 112 -39.02 20.58 -11.31
CA GLN A 112 -37.64 20.67 -10.86
C GLN A 112 -36.78 19.88 -11.83
N MET A 113 -35.68 20.49 -12.24
CA MET A 113 -34.66 19.92 -13.11
C MET A 113 -33.31 20.09 -12.41
N THR A 114 -32.65 18.98 -12.17
CA THR A 114 -31.25 18.91 -11.75
C THR A 114 -30.50 18.21 -12.86
N SER A 115 -29.33 18.73 -13.20
CA SER A 115 -28.49 18.15 -14.25
C SER A 115 -27.11 17.87 -13.71
N ILE A 116 -26.48 16.86 -14.28
CA ILE A 116 -25.07 16.53 -14.10
C ILE A 116 -24.49 16.19 -15.47
N ASP A 117 -23.21 16.52 -15.69
CA ASP A 117 -22.53 16.16 -16.92
C ASP A 117 -21.86 14.80 -16.76
N VAL A 118 -21.85 14.03 -17.85
CA VAL A 118 -21.20 12.71 -17.97
C VAL A 118 -20.31 12.75 -19.21
N TYR A 119 -19.07 12.29 -19.09
CA TYR A 119 -18.17 12.18 -20.23
C TYR A 119 -18.33 10.83 -20.93
N VAL A 120 -18.46 10.86 -22.25
CA VAL A 120 -18.51 9.65 -23.08
C VAL A 120 -17.18 9.49 -23.82
N GLY A 121 -16.63 8.27 -23.81
CA GLY A 121 -15.43 7.90 -24.60
C GLY A 121 -14.15 7.67 -23.80
N THR A 122 -14.20 7.83 -22.48
CA THR A 122 -13.09 7.55 -21.55
C THR A 122 -13.65 6.86 -20.31
N LEU A 123 -13.00 5.79 -19.86
CA LEU A 123 -13.26 5.17 -18.57
C LEU A 123 -12.66 6.04 -17.46
N VAL A 124 -13.52 6.50 -16.54
CA VAL A 124 -13.08 7.27 -15.39
C VAL A 124 -13.04 6.35 -14.16
N LEU A 125 -11.88 6.26 -13.53
CA LEU A 125 -11.67 5.52 -12.29
C LEU A 125 -11.87 6.48 -11.10
N ASP A 126 -12.91 6.24 -10.31
CA ASP A 126 -13.03 6.85 -8.99
C ASP A 126 -12.24 5.99 -8.01
N LEU A 127 -11.47 6.60 -7.10
CA LEU A 127 -10.61 5.88 -6.16
C LEU A 127 -10.78 6.41 -4.73
N THR A 128 -10.53 5.53 -3.77
CA THR A 128 -10.41 5.85 -2.35
C THR A 128 -8.94 5.79 -1.93
N VAL A 129 -8.49 6.79 -1.20
CA VAL A 129 -7.14 6.84 -0.60
C VAL A 129 -7.27 6.92 0.90
N SER A 130 -6.48 6.15 1.65
CA SER A 130 -6.37 6.28 3.11
C SER A 130 -4.93 6.46 3.54
N LEU A 131 -4.70 7.44 4.41
CA LEU A 131 -3.40 7.72 5.01
C LEU A 131 -3.35 7.16 6.43
N GLU A 132 -2.23 6.54 6.80
CA GLU A 132 -2.05 5.94 8.12
C GLU A 132 -2.04 7.01 9.23
N TRP A 133 -1.76 8.27 8.91
CA TRP A 133 -1.78 9.39 9.86
C TRP A 133 -2.73 10.50 9.39
N GLU A 134 -2.98 11.52 10.22
CA GLU A 134 -3.77 12.71 9.85
C GLU A 134 -2.85 13.90 9.48
N PRO A 135 -2.60 14.20 8.18
CA PRO A 135 -1.77 15.35 7.82
C PRO A 135 -2.37 16.67 8.33
N SER A 136 -1.51 17.56 8.82
CA SER A 136 -1.94 18.82 9.42
C SER A 136 -2.52 19.82 8.38
N GLU A 137 -3.66 20.48 8.69
CA GLU A 137 -4.18 21.60 7.88
C GLU A 137 -3.44 22.94 8.14
N ALA A 138 -2.60 23.03 9.19
CA ALA A 138 -1.99 24.28 9.69
C ALA A 138 -0.92 24.91 8.76
N GLU A 139 -0.84 24.43 7.54
CA GLU A 139 0.06 24.86 6.47
C GLU A 139 -0.42 26.15 5.77
N THR A 140 -0.76 27.16 6.57
CA THR A 140 -0.95 28.50 6.04
C THR A 140 0.42 29.10 5.75
N ILE A 141 0.62 29.56 4.51
CA ILE A 141 1.79 30.28 3.99
C ILE A 141 2.44 31.15 5.09
N GLY A 142 3.54 30.65 5.69
CA GLY A 142 4.30 31.37 6.72
C GLY A 142 4.74 30.55 7.95
N ASN A 143 4.18 29.37 8.21
CA ASN A 143 4.63 28.46 9.27
C ASN A 143 5.33 27.20 8.73
N GLN A 144 6.17 26.61 9.59
CA GLN A 144 7.38 25.86 9.25
C GLN A 144 7.18 24.33 9.13
N ASP A 145 6.01 23.86 8.70
CA ASP A 145 5.64 22.43 8.84
C ASP A 145 5.05 21.79 7.55
N GLY A 146 5.56 22.13 6.35
CA GLY A 146 5.12 21.51 5.09
C GLY A 146 6.03 20.36 4.62
N ILE A 147 5.63 19.64 3.56
CA ILE A 147 6.38 18.49 2.98
C ILE A 147 7.85 18.81 2.67
N ARG A 148 8.15 20.08 2.39
CA ARG A 148 9.53 20.56 2.21
C ARG A 148 10.37 20.40 3.48
N ASN A 149 9.81 20.74 4.63
CA ASN A 149 10.54 20.66 5.89
C ASN A 149 10.69 19.20 6.32
N ASP A 150 9.73 18.34 6.00
CA ASP A 150 9.88 16.89 6.17
C ASP A 150 11.08 16.35 5.38
N ILE A 151 11.19 16.74 4.11
CA ILE A 151 12.32 16.39 3.23
C ILE A 151 13.64 16.96 3.77
N GLU A 152 13.65 18.22 4.22
CA GLU A 152 14.84 18.87 4.78
C GLU A 152 15.26 18.24 6.13
N ALA A 153 14.31 17.94 7.03
CA ALA A 153 14.54 17.30 8.33
C ALA A 153 15.07 15.87 8.17
N ALA A 154 14.57 15.16 7.16
CA ALA A 154 15.10 13.87 6.76
C ALA A 154 16.51 13.96 6.15
N GLY A 155 17.14 15.14 6.04
CA GLY A 155 18.49 15.29 5.48
C GLY A 155 18.56 15.18 3.96
N CYS A 156 17.42 15.17 3.26
CA CYS A 156 17.38 15.13 1.81
C CYS A 156 17.78 16.51 1.23
N PRO A 157 18.44 16.58 0.07
CA PRO A 157 18.79 17.85 -0.54
C PRO A 157 17.53 18.66 -0.87
N ALA A 158 17.42 19.88 -0.31
CA ALA A 158 16.30 20.81 -0.57
C ALA A 158 16.09 21.15 -2.06
N ASN A 159 17.06 20.81 -2.92
CA ASN A 159 17.05 20.96 -4.37
C ASN A 159 17.41 19.64 -5.06
N SER A 160 16.95 18.47 -4.60
CA SER A 160 17.02 17.26 -5.44
C SER A 160 16.03 17.37 -6.62
N THR A 161 16.10 18.48 -7.38
CA THR A 161 15.76 18.48 -8.79
C THR A 161 16.61 17.38 -9.41
N THR A 162 15.99 16.24 -9.65
CA THR A 162 16.51 15.24 -10.59
C THR A 162 16.98 16.03 -11.82
N PRO A 163 18.22 15.85 -12.30
CA PRO A 163 18.77 16.68 -13.37
C PRO A 163 17.82 16.76 -14.57
N GLY A 164 17.22 17.94 -14.79
CA GLY A 164 16.29 18.20 -15.89
C GLY A 164 14.82 18.47 -15.53
N HIS A 165 14.43 18.48 -14.24
CA HIS A 165 13.06 18.88 -13.87
C HIS A 165 13.01 19.97 -12.78
N PRO A 166 12.36 21.12 -13.05
CA PRO A 166 12.19 22.14 -12.03
C PRO A 166 11.21 21.63 -10.97
N ASP A 167 11.64 21.60 -9.72
CA ASP A 167 10.72 21.58 -8.57
C ASP A 167 9.78 22.78 -8.75
N PRO A 168 8.44 22.60 -8.67
CA PRO A 168 7.49 23.72 -8.74
C PRO A 168 7.78 24.80 -7.67
N GLY A 169 8.65 24.52 -6.69
CA GLY A 169 9.23 25.53 -5.80
C GLY A 169 8.25 26.09 -4.78
N GLY A 170 7.09 25.45 -4.66
CA GLY A 170 6.06 25.78 -3.68
C GLY A 170 6.31 25.10 -2.33
N ASN A 171 5.85 25.74 -1.26
CA ASN A 171 5.57 25.06 0.01
C ASN A 171 4.16 24.49 -0.14
N TYR A 172 4.08 23.17 -0.27
CA TYR A 172 2.83 22.43 -0.37
C TYR A 172 2.58 21.66 0.92
N THR A 173 1.31 21.47 1.22
CA THR A 173 0.90 20.43 2.15
C THR A 173 1.09 19.06 1.59
N TYR A 174 1.14 18.06 2.46
CA TYR A 174 1.14 16.68 2.02
C TYR A 174 -0.08 16.40 1.13
N LEU A 175 -1.27 16.83 1.54
CA LEU A 175 -2.50 16.65 0.76
C LEU A 175 -2.49 17.44 -0.55
N GLN A 176 -1.90 18.65 -0.58
CA GLN A 176 -1.73 19.41 -1.83
C GLN A 176 -0.72 18.75 -2.78
N ASP A 177 0.36 18.18 -2.24
CA ASP A 177 1.32 17.42 -3.03
C ASP A 177 0.68 16.17 -3.63
N LEU A 178 -0.12 15.45 -2.82
CA LEU A 178 -0.86 14.28 -3.25
C LEU A 178 -1.94 14.61 -4.28
N GLU A 179 -2.71 15.68 -4.08
CA GLU A 179 -3.68 16.19 -5.05
C GLU A 179 -3.01 16.44 -6.40
N LEU A 180 -1.89 17.18 -6.39
CA LEU A 180 -1.12 17.47 -7.60
C LEU A 180 -0.52 16.20 -8.23
N ALA A 181 -0.06 15.25 -7.42
CA ALA A 181 0.46 13.97 -7.89
C ALA A 181 -0.63 13.16 -8.61
N LEU A 182 -1.84 13.12 -8.05
CA LEU A 182 -2.96 12.39 -8.63
C LEU A 182 -3.53 13.09 -9.87
N GLU A 183 -3.50 14.42 -9.93
CA GLU A 183 -3.76 15.17 -11.17
C GLU A 183 -2.78 14.77 -12.28
N TYR A 184 -1.47 14.76 -11.98
CA TYR A 184 -0.44 14.34 -12.93
C TYR A 184 -0.54 12.86 -13.31
N THR A 185 -0.90 12.01 -12.35
CA THR A 185 -1.15 10.59 -12.58
C THR A 185 -2.36 10.39 -13.50
N SER A 186 -3.45 11.13 -13.31
CA SER A 186 -4.62 11.12 -14.18
C SER A 186 -4.27 11.53 -15.61
N ALA A 187 -3.47 12.60 -15.76
CA ALA A 187 -2.94 13.03 -17.05
C ALA A 187 -2.08 11.96 -17.71
N TYR A 188 -1.23 11.31 -16.91
CA TYR A 188 -0.34 10.26 -17.37
C TYR A 188 -1.12 9.02 -17.81
N LEU A 189 -2.08 8.55 -17.01
CA LEU A 189 -3.03 7.48 -17.34
C LEU A 189 -3.76 7.75 -18.65
N TYR A 190 -4.30 8.96 -18.81
CA TYR A 190 -4.94 9.38 -20.05
C TYR A 190 -3.99 9.33 -21.24
N ASN A 191 -2.75 9.76 -21.09
CA ASN A 191 -1.78 9.73 -22.19
C ASN A 191 -1.37 8.30 -22.56
N PHE A 192 -0.98 7.46 -21.59
CA PHE A 192 -0.47 6.12 -21.90
C PHE A 192 -1.57 5.13 -22.30
N THR A 193 -2.82 5.38 -21.90
CA THR A 193 -4.01 4.69 -22.43
C THR A 193 -4.61 5.41 -23.64
N GLU A 194 -3.90 6.36 -24.25
CA GLU A 194 -4.29 6.99 -25.51
C GLU A 194 -5.73 7.56 -25.49
N GLY A 195 -6.06 8.18 -24.36
CA GLY A 195 -7.33 8.83 -24.07
C GLY A 195 -8.42 7.89 -23.56
N GLN A 196 -8.12 6.62 -23.34
CA GLN A 196 -9.13 5.62 -22.98
C GLN A 196 -9.44 5.58 -21.49
N MET A 197 -8.56 6.06 -20.62
CA MET A 197 -8.77 6.06 -19.17
C MET A 197 -8.29 7.33 -18.47
N SER A 198 -8.90 7.70 -17.36
CA SER A 198 -8.42 8.78 -16.47
C SER A 198 -8.89 8.55 -15.03
N LEU A 199 -8.35 9.32 -14.09
CA LEU A 199 -8.89 9.37 -12.73
C LEU A 199 -10.02 10.40 -12.64
N GLY A 200 -11.03 10.10 -11.83
CA GLY A 200 -12.20 10.93 -11.56
C GLY A 200 -12.21 11.47 -10.14
N THR A 201 -13.19 11.03 -9.37
CA THR A 201 -13.33 11.41 -7.96
C THR A 201 -12.34 10.64 -7.12
N ILE A 202 -11.55 11.35 -6.33
CA ILE A 202 -10.65 10.80 -5.32
C ILE A 202 -11.18 11.20 -3.96
N ASP A 203 -11.64 10.24 -3.17
CA ASP A 203 -12.00 10.44 -1.78
C ASP A 203 -10.80 10.10 -0.89
N VAL A 204 -10.31 11.07 -0.12
CA VAL A 204 -9.12 10.89 0.74
C VAL A 204 -9.54 10.88 2.19
N TYR A 205 -9.23 9.78 2.87
CA TYR A 205 -9.36 9.57 4.29
C TYR A 205 -7.99 9.59 4.98
N THR A 206 -7.99 9.84 6.28
CA THR A 206 -6.77 10.02 7.06
C THR A 206 -6.90 9.32 8.40
N GLY A 207 -5.79 9.16 9.12
CA GLY A 207 -5.81 8.50 10.43
C GLY A 207 -6.27 7.04 10.36
N GLY A 208 -6.10 6.40 9.19
CA GLY A 208 -6.54 5.04 8.91
C GLY A 208 -8.06 4.86 8.79
N ASP A 209 -8.83 5.94 8.63
CA ASP A 209 -10.24 5.82 8.27
C ASP A 209 -10.39 5.18 6.88
N ASN A 210 -11.35 4.27 6.73
CA ASN A 210 -11.59 3.47 5.50
C ASN A 210 -10.32 2.79 4.96
N TRP A 211 -9.43 2.34 5.85
CA TRP A 211 -8.15 1.74 5.46
C TRP A 211 -8.33 0.48 4.62
N GLU A 212 -9.17 -0.46 5.07
CA GLU A 212 -9.35 -1.76 4.41
C GLU A 212 -10.14 -1.64 3.09
N GLU A 213 -10.91 -0.57 2.90
CA GLU A 213 -11.68 -0.29 1.69
C GLU A 213 -10.98 0.65 0.70
N ALA A 214 -9.77 1.12 1.01
CA ALA A 214 -9.07 2.08 0.16
C ALA A 214 -8.35 1.38 -1.01
N ASP A 215 -8.53 1.89 -2.23
CA ASP A 215 -7.72 1.48 -3.39
C ASP A 215 -6.24 1.81 -3.22
N ILE A 216 -5.92 2.88 -2.46
CA ILE A 216 -4.56 3.31 -2.15
C ILE A 216 -4.39 3.50 -0.64
N GLN A 217 -3.49 2.73 -0.05
CA GLN A 217 -3.06 2.84 1.35
C GLN A 217 -1.68 3.50 1.43
N ILE A 218 -1.57 4.62 2.13
CA ILE A 218 -0.31 5.36 2.29
C ILE A 218 0.18 5.22 3.73
N LEU A 219 1.32 4.55 3.89
CA LEU A 219 1.98 4.34 5.17
C LEU A 219 2.77 5.58 5.59
N ALA A 220 2.90 5.82 6.91
CA ALA A 220 3.83 6.83 7.43
C ALA A 220 5.30 6.40 7.31
N ASP A 221 5.53 5.13 6.95
CA ASP A 221 6.82 4.49 6.81
C ASP A 221 7.65 5.18 5.71
N SER A 222 8.78 5.75 6.12
CA SER A 222 9.75 6.42 5.24
C SER A 222 10.58 5.46 4.40
N THR A 223 10.27 4.17 4.42
CA THR A 223 11.09 3.14 3.80
C THR A 223 10.32 2.16 2.92
N TYR A 224 8.99 2.23 2.92
CA TYR A 224 8.17 1.34 2.13
C TYR A 224 8.26 1.66 0.64
N ARG A 225 8.66 0.69 -0.18
CA ARG A 225 8.67 0.85 -1.64
C ARG A 225 7.27 0.57 -2.20
N PRO A 226 6.76 1.41 -3.12
CA PRO A 226 5.45 1.22 -3.73
C PRO A 226 5.23 -0.19 -4.28
N SER A 227 4.02 -0.69 -4.10
CA SER A 227 3.61 -2.02 -4.55
C SER A 227 2.10 -2.06 -4.78
N ALA A 228 1.67 -2.78 -5.80
CA ALA A 228 0.26 -3.00 -6.09
C ALA A 228 -0.05 -4.48 -6.32
N PHE A 229 -1.24 -4.89 -5.89
CA PHE A 229 -1.78 -6.17 -6.29
C PHE A 229 -2.39 -6.09 -7.68
N VAL A 230 -2.02 -7.02 -8.57
CA VAL A 230 -2.55 -7.03 -9.93
C VAL A 230 -4.02 -7.37 -9.92
N GLY A 231 -4.83 -6.56 -10.62
CA GLY A 231 -6.28 -6.69 -10.62
C GLY A 231 -6.91 -6.41 -9.26
N GLY A 232 -6.22 -5.67 -8.40
CA GLY A 232 -6.69 -5.30 -7.06
C GLY A 232 -8.01 -4.52 -7.02
N ILE A 233 -8.43 -3.97 -8.16
CA ILE A 233 -9.65 -3.14 -8.31
C ILE A 233 -10.98 -3.93 -8.29
N VAL A 234 -10.92 -5.26 -8.13
CA VAL A 234 -12.12 -6.10 -8.16
C VAL A 234 -12.85 -6.04 -6.82
N ASP A 235 -14.18 -5.93 -6.81
CA ASP A 235 -14.96 -5.91 -5.56
C ASP A 235 -15.00 -7.27 -4.82
N ASP A 236 -14.74 -8.35 -5.56
CA ASP A 236 -14.80 -9.73 -5.08
C ASP A 236 -13.72 -10.57 -5.79
N PRO A 237 -13.22 -11.65 -5.16
CA PRO A 237 -12.29 -12.58 -5.80
C PRO A 237 -12.80 -13.03 -7.18
N THR A 238 -12.07 -12.64 -8.23
CA THR A 238 -12.52 -12.76 -9.63
C THR A 238 -11.59 -13.66 -10.42
N LEU A 239 -12.15 -14.68 -11.07
CA LEU A 239 -11.43 -15.54 -12.00
C LEU A 239 -11.12 -14.78 -13.30
N SER A 240 -9.84 -14.74 -13.65
CA SER A 240 -9.41 -14.21 -14.95
C SER A 240 -9.95 -15.06 -16.10
N PRO A 241 -10.32 -14.43 -17.23
CA PRO A 241 -10.56 -15.15 -18.47
C PRO A 241 -9.29 -15.73 -19.11
N PHE A 242 -8.11 -15.32 -18.63
CA PHE A 242 -6.84 -15.90 -19.01
C PHE A 242 -6.45 -17.06 -18.10
N THR A 243 -5.56 -17.89 -18.61
CA THR A 243 -4.81 -18.88 -17.85
C THR A 243 -3.32 -18.67 -18.11
N THR A 244 -2.49 -19.12 -17.19
CA THR A 244 -1.04 -19.11 -17.39
C THR A 244 -0.62 -19.97 -18.59
N ILE A 245 0.65 -19.86 -18.98
CA ILE A 245 1.22 -20.69 -20.05
C ILE A 245 1.09 -22.21 -19.79
N ASP A 246 0.91 -22.62 -18.53
CA ASP A 246 0.69 -24.01 -18.10
C ASP A 246 -0.79 -24.30 -17.79
N ASP A 247 -1.72 -23.53 -18.36
CA ASP A 247 -3.18 -23.66 -18.23
C ASP A 247 -3.69 -23.56 -16.78
N LYS A 248 -2.98 -22.83 -15.90
CA LYS A 248 -3.43 -22.63 -14.51
C LYS A 248 -4.38 -21.42 -14.42
N PRO A 249 -5.46 -21.51 -13.62
CA PRO A 249 -6.38 -20.39 -13.44
C PRO A 249 -5.73 -19.26 -12.65
N ILE A 250 -6.11 -18.04 -13.00
CA ILE A 250 -5.68 -16.81 -12.34
C ILE A 250 -6.87 -16.24 -11.56
N VAL A 251 -6.65 -15.80 -10.32
CA VAL A 251 -7.66 -15.16 -9.48
C VAL A 251 -7.10 -13.82 -9.02
N PHE A 252 -7.90 -12.78 -9.20
CA PHE A 252 -7.65 -11.44 -8.65
C PHE A 252 -8.45 -11.27 -7.37
N TYR A 253 -7.94 -10.47 -6.45
CA TYR A 253 -8.55 -10.21 -5.14
C TYR A 253 -8.66 -8.71 -4.93
N ASP A 254 -9.69 -8.27 -4.23
CA ASP A 254 -9.85 -6.89 -3.76
C ASP A 254 -8.69 -6.54 -2.83
N LEU A 255 -7.69 -5.82 -3.34
CA LEU A 255 -6.45 -5.54 -2.64
C LEU A 255 -5.83 -4.21 -3.12
N PRO A 256 -5.28 -3.41 -2.18
CA PRO A 256 -4.90 -2.03 -2.42
C PRO A 256 -3.55 -1.89 -3.13
N ILE A 257 -3.30 -0.70 -3.64
CA ILE A 257 -1.95 -0.17 -3.82
C ILE A 257 -1.44 0.26 -2.45
N ILE A 258 -0.22 -0.14 -2.07
CA ILE A 258 0.43 0.32 -0.84
C ILE A 258 1.61 1.21 -1.21
N LEU A 259 1.68 2.38 -0.59
CA LEU A 259 2.68 3.41 -0.83
C LEU A 259 3.41 3.75 0.46
N GLY A 260 4.68 4.14 0.34
CA GLY A 260 5.39 4.84 1.41
C GLY A 260 5.00 6.31 1.51
N ARG A 261 5.50 6.98 2.55
CA ARG A 261 5.21 8.39 2.80
C ARG A 261 5.63 9.30 1.65
N LEU A 262 6.84 9.11 1.11
CA LEU A 262 7.42 9.93 0.06
C LEU A 262 7.92 9.05 -1.09
N TRP A 263 8.33 9.64 -2.21
CA TRP A 263 8.97 8.90 -3.30
C TRP A 263 9.81 9.79 -4.22
N ASN A 264 11.10 9.47 -4.38
CA ASN A 264 12.00 10.11 -5.35
C ASN A 264 12.42 9.17 -6.49
N GLY A 265 11.97 7.91 -6.46
CA GLY A 265 12.38 6.85 -7.38
C GLY A 265 13.49 5.93 -6.87
N GLU A 266 14.19 6.32 -5.80
CA GLU A 266 15.27 5.54 -5.14
C GLU A 266 14.87 5.09 -3.72
N GLY A 267 13.83 5.71 -3.14
CA GLY A 267 13.36 5.37 -1.81
C GLY A 267 12.22 6.26 -1.33
N ALA A 268 11.60 5.85 -0.21
CA ALA A 268 10.42 6.49 0.35
C ALA A 268 10.69 7.53 1.44
N ARG A 269 11.96 7.91 1.63
CA ARG A 269 12.39 8.93 2.58
C ARG A 269 12.43 10.32 1.97
N CYS A 270 12.70 10.42 0.67
CA CYS A 270 12.87 11.68 -0.04
C CYS A 270 11.89 11.75 -1.22
N GLY A 271 11.66 12.97 -1.72
CA GLY A 271 10.93 13.21 -2.97
C GLY A 271 9.43 13.32 -2.80
N ARG A 272 8.86 14.28 -3.53
CA ARG A 272 7.42 14.52 -3.56
C ARG A 272 6.73 13.55 -4.51
N TRP A 273 5.49 13.17 -4.19
CA TRP A 273 4.64 12.40 -5.10
C TRP A 273 4.33 13.20 -6.37
N SER A 274 4.26 14.53 -6.28
CA SER A 274 4.05 15.40 -7.44
C SER A 274 5.25 15.50 -8.39
N ASN A 275 6.41 14.96 -8.02
CA ASN A 275 7.56 14.87 -8.93
C ASN A 275 7.38 13.73 -9.94
N PRO A 276 8.04 13.78 -11.12
CA PRO A 276 7.95 12.74 -12.15
C PRO A 276 8.18 11.31 -11.69
N ALA A 277 9.11 11.08 -10.76
CA ALA A 277 9.31 9.74 -10.22
C ALA A 277 8.06 9.27 -9.45
N GLY A 278 7.45 10.14 -8.64
CA GLY A 278 6.23 9.90 -7.88
C GLY A 278 5.04 9.53 -8.75
N TRP A 279 4.51 10.47 -9.53
CA TRP A 279 3.28 10.25 -10.30
C TRP A 279 3.42 9.22 -11.41
N ARG A 280 4.62 8.96 -11.94
CA ARG A 280 4.82 7.84 -12.88
C ARG A 280 4.76 6.50 -12.17
N THR A 281 5.31 6.41 -10.96
CA THR A 281 5.19 5.21 -10.13
C THR A 281 3.73 4.96 -9.78
N LEU A 282 2.97 5.99 -9.38
CA LEU A 282 1.51 5.87 -9.19
C LEU A 282 0.81 5.33 -10.45
N GLY A 283 1.17 5.84 -11.64
CA GLY A 283 0.65 5.34 -12.91
C GLY A 283 0.99 3.88 -13.19
N HIS A 284 2.21 3.45 -12.85
CA HIS A 284 2.66 2.06 -12.97
C HIS A 284 1.92 1.13 -11.99
N GLU A 285 1.79 1.52 -10.72
CA GLU A 285 1.01 0.77 -9.73
C GLU A 285 -0.47 0.65 -10.13
N LEU A 286 -1.06 1.71 -10.71
CA LEU A 286 -2.39 1.64 -11.31
C LEU A 286 -2.45 0.71 -12.53
N GLY A 287 -1.34 0.56 -13.27
CA GLY A 287 -1.21 -0.44 -14.33
C GLY A 287 -1.39 -1.86 -13.79
N HIS A 288 -0.82 -2.17 -12.64
CA HIS A 288 -1.08 -3.44 -11.95
C HIS A 288 -2.53 -3.51 -11.46
N HIS A 289 -2.91 -2.56 -10.61
CA HIS A 289 -4.14 -2.61 -9.83
C HIS A 289 -5.40 -2.54 -10.70
N ALA A 290 -5.47 -1.56 -11.62
CA ALA A 290 -6.65 -1.31 -12.44
C ALA A 290 -6.56 -1.95 -13.83
N LEU A 291 -5.36 -2.14 -14.40
CA LEU A 291 -5.21 -2.61 -15.79
C LEU A 291 -4.83 -4.08 -15.90
N TYR A 292 -4.72 -4.78 -14.77
CA TYR A 292 -4.36 -6.19 -14.70
C TYR A 292 -2.99 -6.49 -15.34
N LEU A 293 -2.08 -5.53 -15.42
CA LEU A 293 -0.79 -5.73 -16.07
C LEU A 293 0.22 -6.29 -15.08
N TYR A 294 1.12 -7.16 -15.53
CA TYR A 294 2.29 -7.61 -14.75
C TYR A 294 3.56 -6.95 -15.26
N ASP A 295 4.59 -7.00 -14.44
CA ASP A 295 5.91 -6.47 -14.77
C ASP A 295 6.54 -7.12 -15.99
N GLN A 296 7.37 -6.31 -16.64
CA GLN A 296 8.11 -6.62 -17.85
C GLN A 296 9.58 -6.14 -17.77
N TYR A 297 10.11 -6.04 -16.55
CA TYR A 297 11.45 -5.52 -16.25
C TYR A 297 12.44 -6.54 -15.68
N PHE A 298 12.05 -7.80 -15.62
CA PHE A 298 12.92 -8.91 -15.29
C PHE A 298 12.45 -10.20 -15.96
N ASN A 299 13.36 -11.18 -16.01
CA ASN A 299 13.11 -12.53 -16.48
C ASN A 299 12.73 -13.40 -15.27
N ALA A 300 11.49 -13.85 -15.17
CA ALA A 300 11.03 -14.66 -14.02
C ALA A 300 11.58 -16.09 -14.02
N VAL A 301 12.22 -16.54 -15.11
CA VAL A 301 12.90 -17.85 -15.15
C VAL A 301 14.33 -17.75 -14.65
N THR A 302 15.07 -16.74 -15.11
CA THR A 302 16.49 -16.58 -14.75
C THR A 302 16.72 -15.65 -13.56
N GLY A 303 15.72 -14.84 -13.18
CA GLY A 303 15.84 -13.77 -12.19
C GLY A 303 16.63 -12.55 -12.69
N GLU A 304 17.12 -12.56 -13.93
CA GLU A 304 17.92 -11.49 -14.51
C GLU A 304 17.09 -10.25 -14.84
N SER A 305 17.70 -9.07 -14.72
CA SER A 305 17.10 -7.82 -15.19
C SER A 305 16.88 -7.85 -16.70
N GLN A 306 15.69 -7.46 -17.13
CA GLN A 306 15.31 -7.55 -18.54
C GLN A 306 14.22 -6.54 -18.86
N TYR A 307 14.49 -5.59 -19.74
CA TYR A 307 13.53 -4.55 -20.09
C TYR A 307 12.81 -4.88 -21.39
N CYS A 308 11.49 -5.08 -21.36
CA CYS A 308 10.71 -5.25 -22.57
C CYS A 308 10.74 -3.99 -23.42
N THR A 309 11.36 -4.10 -24.61
CA THR A 309 11.50 -2.98 -25.56
C THR A 309 10.83 -3.29 -26.91
N ALA A 310 10.28 -2.27 -27.59
CA ALA A 310 9.69 -2.39 -28.92
C ALA A 310 10.72 -2.83 -29.98
N SER A 311 12.02 -2.53 -29.75
CA SER A 311 13.12 -3.00 -30.60
C SER A 311 13.61 -4.42 -30.26
N GLY A 312 13.31 -4.91 -29.06
CA GLY A 312 13.74 -6.21 -28.55
C GLY A 312 15.23 -6.33 -28.28
N ILE A 313 15.98 -5.22 -28.32
CA ILE A 313 17.42 -5.17 -28.11
C ILE A 313 17.73 -4.07 -27.10
N ASP A 314 18.07 -4.47 -25.86
CA ASP A 314 19.07 -3.74 -25.09
C ASP A 314 20.00 -4.74 -24.42
N PHE A 315 21.28 -4.72 -24.79
CA PHE A 315 22.29 -5.63 -24.25
C PHE A 315 23.09 -4.86 -23.19
N GLY A 316 22.52 -4.75 -22.00
CA GLY A 316 23.27 -4.57 -20.75
C GLY A 316 24.35 -3.48 -20.75
N SER A 317 24.13 -2.32 -21.37
CA SER A 317 25.04 -1.19 -21.20
C SER A 317 24.58 -0.36 -20.00
N PRO A 318 25.33 -0.31 -18.88
CA PRO A 318 25.02 0.52 -17.70
C PRO A 318 25.27 2.01 -17.97
N SER A 319 25.08 2.43 -19.21
CA SER A 319 25.48 3.73 -19.72
C SER A 319 24.60 4.09 -20.91
N TYR A 320 23.34 4.44 -20.70
CA TYR A 320 22.55 5.09 -21.74
C TYR A 320 21.47 6.02 -21.19
N PRO A 321 21.05 7.00 -22.01
CA PRO A 321 20.64 8.31 -21.61
C PRO A 321 19.13 8.30 -21.44
N THR A 322 18.61 9.41 -20.95
CA THR A 322 17.23 9.87 -21.10
C THR A 322 16.72 9.75 -22.56
N LEU A 323 16.34 8.56 -23.01
CA LEU A 323 15.66 8.31 -24.28
C LEU A 323 14.15 8.44 -24.05
N ILE A 324 13.74 9.69 -23.88
CA ILE A 324 12.34 10.08 -24.02
C ILE A 324 11.98 9.89 -25.50
N GLY A 325 11.06 8.96 -25.81
CA GLY A 325 10.34 8.94 -27.10
C GLY A 325 10.65 7.83 -28.10
N THR A 326 11.11 6.64 -27.67
CA THR A 326 11.18 5.45 -28.56
C THR A 326 10.44 4.18 -28.08
N ASP A 327 9.59 4.32 -27.05
CA ASP A 327 8.51 3.43 -26.57
C ASP A 327 8.83 1.96 -26.29
N ASP A 328 8.73 1.53 -25.03
CA ASP A 328 9.04 0.16 -24.62
C ASP A 328 7.92 -0.51 -23.79
N THR A 329 7.46 0.03 -22.66
CA THR A 329 6.16 -0.28 -21.96
C THR A 329 6.16 0.33 -20.54
N LEU A 330 5.00 0.79 -20.05
CA LEU A 330 4.75 1.16 -18.64
C LEU A 330 5.26 0.11 -17.63
N MET A 331 5.24 -1.15 -18.01
CA MET A 331 5.61 -2.28 -17.17
C MET A 331 7.08 -2.69 -17.28
N ALA A 332 7.88 -2.11 -18.20
CA ALA A 332 9.31 -2.43 -18.30
C ALA A 332 10.21 -1.46 -17.54
N TYR A 333 9.87 -0.19 -17.42
CA TYR A 333 10.64 0.70 -16.56
C TYR A 333 9.77 1.89 -16.20
N HIS A 334 9.24 1.88 -14.98
CA HIS A 334 8.20 2.79 -14.53
C HIS A 334 8.59 4.28 -14.57
N TYR A 335 9.85 4.62 -14.85
CA TYR A 335 10.30 6.02 -14.91
C TYR A 335 10.42 6.64 -16.30
N THR A 336 10.41 5.90 -17.41
CA THR A 336 10.87 6.45 -18.71
C THR A 336 9.89 6.37 -19.86
N THR A 337 8.81 5.62 -19.71
CA THR A 337 7.82 5.39 -20.78
C THR A 337 6.53 6.20 -20.56
N ASP A 338 5.73 6.37 -21.60
CA ASP A 338 4.42 7.01 -21.56
C ASP A 338 3.38 6.28 -22.43
N LYS A 339 3.62 4.99 -22.71
CA LYS A 339 2.76 4.15 -23.55
C LYS A 339 2.70 2.71 -23.08
N LEU A 340 1.60 2.08 -23.43
CA LEU A 340 1.39 0.63 -23.32
C LEU A 340 1.85 -0.08 -24.58
N TRP A 341 2.39 -1.28 -24.41
CA TRP A 341 2.85 -2.14 -25.48
C TRP A 341 1.67 -2.67 -26.31
N ARG A 342 1.67 -2.32 -27.60
CA ARG A 342 0.63 -2.69 -28.59
C ARG A 342 0.93 -3.94 -29.41
N GLY A 343 2.14 -4.46 -29.32
CA GLY A 343 2.67 -5.38 -30.31
C GLY A 343 2.87 -4.73 -31.70
N GLY A 344 3.90 -5.19 -32.42
CA GLY A 344 4.28 -4.74 -33.76
C GLY A 344 5.48 -3.79 -33.77
N VAL A 345 6.43 -3.85 -34.69
CA VAL A 345 6.72 -4.78 -35.79
C VAL A 345 7.87 -5.65 -35.30
N ALA A 346 7.66 -6.97 -35.18
CA ALA A 346 8.77 -7.89 -34.91
C ALA A 346 9.97 -7.55 -35.83
N PRO A 347 11.22 -7.61 -35.36
CA PRO A 347 12.32 -7.93 -36.26
C PRO A 347 12.06 -9.35 -36.79
N GLN A 348 11.22 -9.43 -37.82
CA GLN A 348 10.78 -10.61 -38.57
C GLN A 348 9.93 -11.65 -37.80
N GLN A 349 8.70 -11.90 -38.31
CA GLN A 349 7.87 -13.10 -38.07
C GLN A 349 7.04 -13.21 -36.77
N GLY A 350 6.28 -12.19 -36.34
CA GLY A 350 5.18 -12.40 -35.38
C GLY A 350 5.59 -13.04 -34.05
N LYS A 351 6.84 -12.83 -33.63
CA LYS A 351 7.38 -13.26 -32.35
C LYS A 351 7.52 -12.02 -31.46
N GLN A 352 7.11 -12.16 -30.21
CA GLN A 352 7.38 -11.21 -29.13
C GLN A 352 8.87 -10.83 -29.11
N PRO A 353 9.20 -9.55 -28.86
CA PRO A 353 10.60 -9.12 -28.71
C PRO A 353 11.30 -10.02 -27.70
N ILE A 354 12.56 -10.39 -27.95
CA ILE A 354 13.30 -11.32 -27.10
C ILE A 354 13.36 -10.79 -25.66
N ALA A 355 13.50 -9.48 -25.50
CA ALA A 355 13.54 -8.79 -24.22
C ALA A 355 12.17 -8.71 -23.51
N CYS A 356 11.10 -9.23 -24.08
CA CYS A 356 9.81 -9.37 -23.40
C CYS A 356 9.51 -10.83 -23.04
N ARG A 357 10.44 -11.76 -23.32
CA ARG A 357 10.22 -13.19 -23.05
C ARG A 357 10.50 -13.54 -21.60
N ASN A 358 9.78 -14.53 -21.07
CA ASN A 358 9.85 -14.98 -19.69
C ASN A 358 9.65 -13.86 -18.67
N THR A 359 9.07 -12.72 -19.07
CA THR A 359 8.61 -11.73 -18.09
C THR A 359 7.40 -12.29 -17.35
N PRO A 360 7.10 -11.81 -16.14
CA PRO A 360 5.86 -12.13 -15.46
C PRO A 360 4.65 -11.98 -16.38
N HIS A 361 4.55 -10.85 -17.11
CA HIS A 361 3.46 -10.63 -18.05
C HIS A 361 3.32 -11.74 -19.10
N GLU A 362 4.42 -12.17 -19.72
CA GLU A 362 4.35 -13.22 -20.76
C GLU A 362 3.95 -14.57 -20.17
N LEU A 363 4.47 -14.92 -18.99
CA LEU A 363 4.20 -16.22 -18.36
C LEU A 363 2.76 -16.32 -17.84
N ILE A 364 2.20 -15.20 -17.39
CA ILE A 364 0.83 -15.08 -16.92
C ILE A 364 -0.17 -15.10 -18.08
N TYR A 365 0.05 -14.29 -19.12
CA TYR A 365 -0.94 -14.11 -20.18
C TYR A 365 -0.66 -14.91 -21.46
N GLY A 366 0.47 -15.62 -21.50
CA GLY A 366 0.91 -16.42 -22.63
C GLY A 366 1.75 -15.62 -23.64
N GLY A 367 2.70 -16.32 -24.26
CA GLY A 367 3.62 -15.79 -25.27
C GLY A 367 2.90 -15.15 -26.45
N GLY A 368 2.85 -13.83 -26.47
CA GLY A 368 2.24 -13.02 -27.51
C GLY A 368 1.07 -12.14 -27.09
N THR A 369 0.53 -12.32 -25.88
CA THR A 369 -0.52 -11.42 -25.36
C THR A 369 0.09 -10.07 -25.00
N THR A 370 -0.45 -9.02 -25.60
CA THR A 370 -0.05 -7.62 -25.37
C THR A 370 -0.84 -6.99 -24.23
N GLU A 371 -0.32 -5.89 -23.69
CA GLU A 371 -0.98 -5.15 -22.61
C GLU A 371 -2.37 -4.65 -23.04
N TRP A 372 -2.50 -4.22 -24.28
CA TRP A 372 -3.78 -3.80 -24.84
C TRP A 372 -4.77 -4.95 -25.01
N GLU A 373 -4.30 -6.17 -25.30
CA GLU A 373 -5.18 -7.34 -25.36
C GLU A 373 -5.68 -7.73 -23.97
N VAL A 374 -4.84 -7.64 -22.94
CA VAL A 374 -5.23 -7.80 -21.53
C VAL A 374 -6.28 -6.75 -21.16
N ILE A 375 -5.98 -5.46 -21.34
CA ILE A 375 -6.88 -4.36 -21.02
C ILE A 375 -8.22 -4.52 -21.74
N LYS A 376 -8.21 -4.82 -23.05
CA LYS A 376 -9.46 -5.00 -23.82
C LYS A 376 -10.27 -6.20 -23.36
N THR A 377 -9.64 -7.21 -22.76
CA THR A 377 -10.35 -8.37 -22.24
C THR A 377 -11.16 -8.00 -20.99
N PHE A 378 -10.61 -7.17 -20.10
CA PHE A 378 -11.32 -6.69 -18.91
C PHE A 378 -12.22 -5.48 -19.20
N TYR A 379 -11.85 -4.67 -20.20
CA TYR A 379 -12.56 -3.46 -20.61
C TYR A 379 -12.93 -3.52 -22.10
N PRO A 380 -13.93 -4.35 -22.50
CA PRO A 380 -14.22 -4.67 -23.91
C PRO A 380 -14.64 -3.48 -24.78
N ASN A 381 -15.08 -2.38 -24.17
CA ASN A 381 -15.52 -1.18 -24.88
C ASN A 381 -14.40 -0.19 -25.18
N ILE A 382 -13.19 -0.45 -24.67
CA ILE A 382 -12.02 0.36 -24.98
C ILE A 382 -11.63 0.21 -26.45
N ASN A 383 -11.44 1.35 -27.10
CA ASN A 383 -11.02 1.44 -28.49
C ASN A 383 -9.53 1.79 -28.58
N ILE A 384 -8.76 0.88 -29.17
CA ILE A 384 -7.33 1.08 -29.44
C ILE A 384 -7.21 2.02 -30.65
N ASN A 385 -7.26 3.33 -30.40
CA ASN A 385 -7.20 4.39 -31.42
C ASN A 385 -5.76 4.85 -31.69
N ALA A 386 -5.51 5.58 -32.79
CA ALA A 386 -4.20 6.21 -32.98
C ALA A 386 -3.86 7.13 -31.78
N PRO A 387 -2.60 7.16 -31.31
CA PRO A 387 -2.24 7.92 -30.12
C PRO A 387 -2.67 9.38 -30.26
N PRO A 388 -3.35 9.97 -29.26
CA PRO A 388 -3.65 11.39 -29.27
C PRO A 388 -2.34 12.19 -29.31
N PRO A 389 -2.34 13.42 -29.84
CA PRO A 389 -1.21 14.32 -29.62
C PRO A 389 -0.97 14.46 -28.11
N SER A 390 0.29 14.53 -27.67
CA SER A 390 0.62 14.75 -26.27
C SER A 390 -0.04 16.05 -25.77
N ILE A 391 -1.01 15.93 -24.87
CA ILE A 391 -1.75 17.07 -24.31
C ILE A 391 -1.24 17.29 -22.87
N SER A 392 -0.93 18.54 -22.52
CA SER A 392 -0.64 18.90 -21.13
C SER A 392 -1.90 18.82 -20.27
N TRP A 393 -1.79 18.39 -19.02
CA TRP A 393 -2.94 18.21 -18.11
C TRP A 393 -4.00 19.32 -18.12
N PRO A 394 -3.67 20.63 -17.99
CA PRO A 394 -4.71 21.68 -17.95
C PRO A 394 -5.49 21.82 -19.26
N MET A 395 -4.99 21.24 -20.35
CA MET A 395 -5.64 21.20 -21.66
C MET A 395 -6.28 19.83 -21.94
N SER A 396 -6.16 18.86 -21.02
CA SER A 396 -6.77 17.55 -21.16
C SER A 396 -8.29 17.68 -21.07
N PRO A 397 -9.06 17.06 -21.98
CA PRO A 397 -10.52 17.11 -21.94
C PRO A 397 -11.09 16.51 -20.65
N VAL A 398 -10.32 15.67 -19.95
CA VAL A 398 -10.71 15.01 -18.69
C VAL A 398 -10.30 15.77 -17.43
N ALA A 399 -9.59 16.91 -17.54
CA ALA A 399 -9.16 17.66 -16.36
C ALA A 399 -10.34 18.11 -15.47
N ASN A 400 -11.50 18.38 -16.07
CA ASN A 400 -12.72 18.75 -15.34
C ASN A 400 -13.45 17.56 -14.69
N LEU A 401 -13.01 16.31 -14.94
CA LEU A 401 -13.56 15.10 -14.33
C LEU A 401 -12.84 14.76 -13.02
N PHE A 402 -11.62 15.28 -12.84
CA PHE A 402 -10.87 15.06 -11.63
C PHE A 402 -11.46 15.89 -10.49
N THR A 403 -11.79 15.23 -9.39
CA THR A 403 -12.25 15.88 -8.17
C THR A 403 -11.48 15.30 -7.00
N PHE A 404 -10.87 16.14 -6.18
CA PHE A 404 -10.16 15.73 -4.98
C PHE A 404 -10.94 16.13 -3.73
N ASN A 405 -11.43 15.14 -2.98
CA ASN A 405 -12.18 15.34 -1.75
C ASN A 405 -11.29 14.97 -0.56
N GLY A 406 -10.48 15.92 -0.09
CA GLY A 406 -9.69 15.75 1.13
C GLY A 406 -10.57 15.73 2.38
N ALA A 407 -10.38 14.74 3.26
CA ALA A 407 -11.02 14.73 4.58
C ALA A 407 -10.61 15.96 5.40
N PRO A 408 -11.57 16.70 6.00
CA PRO A 408 -11.27 17.70 7.02
C PRO A 408 -10.94 16.98 8.33
N GLY A 409 -9.74 16.41 8.40
CA GLY A 409 -9.27 15.66 9.57
C GLY A 409 -8.88 16.56 10.73
N PRO A 410 -8.91 16.07 11.98
CA PRO A 410 -8.13 16.66 13.07
C PRO A 410 -6.65 16.77 12.68
N VAL A 411 -5.94 17.65 13.36
CA VAL A 411 -4.56 18.00 13.02
C VAL A 411 -3.62 17.11 13.83
N ASP A 412 -3.14 16.00 13.27
CA ASP A 412 -1.97 15.35 13.87
C ASP A 412 -0.74 16.25 13.69
N SER A 413 0.17 16.17 14.65
CA SER A 413 1.40 16.96 14.66
C SER A 413 2.60 16.10 14.29
N ILE A 414 3.70 16.78 13.96
CA ILE A 414 4.99 16.15 13.67
C ILE A 414 5.87 16.30 14.92
N ALA A 415 6.62 15.26 15.26
CA ALA A 415 7.65 15.33 16.30
C ALA A 415 8.98 14.83 15.74
N ASP A 416 10.02 15.65 15.87
CA ASP A 416 11.36 15.24 15.44
C ASP A 416 12.01 14.33 16.48
N ILE A 417 12.58 13.24 15.98
CA ILE A 417 13.26 12.22 16.76
C ILE A 417 14.74 12.15 16.37
N ALA A 418 15.61 12.09 17.37
CA ALA A 418 17.01 11.69 17.23
C ALA A 418 17.29 10.46 18.10
N LEU A 419 18.19 9.59 17.64
CA LEU A 419 18.53 8.34 18.32
C LEU A 419 19.98 8.34 18.80
N GLU A 420 20.16 8.22 20.10
CA GLU A 420 21.44 7.93 20.77
C GLU A 420 21.42 6.50 21.30
N VAL A 421 22.52 5.76 21.14
CA VAL A 421 22.62 4.37 21.63
C VAL A 421 23.72 4.26 22.69
N THR A 422 23.38 3.70 23.85
CA THR A 422 24.28 3.64 25.03
C THR A 422 25.23 2.44 25.05
N GLY A 423 25.65 1.95 23.88
CA GLY A 423 26.48 0.76 23.76
C GLY A 423 27.34 0.72 22.50
N GLU A 424 28.15 -0.33 22.39
CA GLU A 424 28.90 -0.61 21.16
C GLU A 424 27.94 -1.22 20.12
N LEU A 425 27.82 -0.56 18.98
CA LEU A 425 27.07 -1.02 17.81
C LEU A 425 28.00 -1.31 16.66
N SER A 426 27.59 -2.22 15.78
CA SER A 426 28.16 -2.27 14.44
C SER A 426 27.83 -0.99 13.66
N GLU A 427 28.71 -0.61 12.72
CA GLU A 427 28.52 0.58 11.86
C GLU A 427 27.27 0.50 10.98
N THR A 428 26.62 -0.67 10.92
CA THR A 428 25.43 -0.95 10.11
C THR A 428 24.20 -1.29 10.94
N ALA A 429 24.22 -1.00 12.23
CA ALA A 429 23.04 -1.10 13.06
C ALA A 429 21.96 -0.13 12.56
N ILE A 430 20.71 -0.60 12.53
CA ILE A 430 19.56 0.17 12.07
C ILE A 430 18.49 0.10 13.17
N GLY A 431 17.90 1.24 13.50
CA GLY A 431 16.78 1.34 14.42
C GLY A 431 15.45 1.34 13.67
N GLU A 432 14.61 0.34 13.90
CA GLU A 432 13.22 0.34 13.44
C GLU A 432 12.38 1.22 14.36
N ALA A 433 11.66 2.17 13.78
CA ALA A 433 10.99 3.24 14.52
C ALA A 433 9.47 3.18 14.38
N TYR A 434 8.79 3.26 15.52
CA TYR A 434 7.33 3.18 15.62
C TYR A 434 6.78 4.28 16.52
N LEU A 435 5.66 4.87 16.13
CA LEU A 435 4.81 5.65 17.03
C LEU A 435 3.82 4.69 17.71
N VAL A 436 3.77 4.71 19.04
CA VAL A 436 2.85 3.90 19.84
C VAL A 436 1.88 4.81 20.58
N ARG A 437 0.59 4.68 20.26
CA ARG A 437 -0.49 5.30 21.03
C ARG A 437 -0.95 4.33 22.12
N PRO A 438 -0.81 4.64 23.41
CA PRO A 438 -1.13 3.69 24.47
C PRO A 438 -2.64 3.62 24.77
N ARG A 439 -3.13 2.41 25.04
CA ARG A 439 -4.39 2.10 25.71
C ARG A 439 -4.13 1.98 27.21
N ASN A 440 -4.71 2.88 28.00
CA ASN A 440 -4.59 2.89 29.48
C ASN A 440 -3.14 2.82 30.00
N GLY A 441 -2.16 3.33 29.22
CA GLY A 441 -0.76 3.40 29.61
C GLY A 441 0.03 2.08 29.59
N GLN A 442 -0.53 0.95 29.11
CA GLN A 442 0.19 -0.34 29.09
C GLN A 442 0.33 -0.96 27.70
N TYR A 443 -0.77 -1.12 26.96
CA TYR A 443 -0.74 -1.81 25.65
C TYR A 443 -0.98 -0.83 24.51
N PRO A 444 -0.55 -1.10 23.29
CA PRO A 444 -0.85 -0.22 22.16
C PRO A 444 -2.37 -0.22 21.89
N GLN A 445 -2.94 0.97 21.73
CA GLN A 445 -4.20 1.19 21.02
C GLN A 445 -3.94 1.23 19.51
N ARG A 446 -2.79 1.78 19.11
CA ARG A 446 -2.38 1.98 17.72
C ARG A 446 -0.86 1.94 17.62
N ILE A 447 -0.37 1.42 16.51
CA ILE A 447 1.04 1.45 16.12
C ILE A 447 1.09 2.03 14.71
N ILE A 448 2.02 2.94 14.46
CA ILE A 448 2.30 3.51 13.15
C ILE A 448 3.79 3.34 12.88
N GLY A 449 4.15 2.66 11.79
CA GLY A 449 5.54 2.52 11.36
C GLY A 449 6.08 3.83 10.80
N GLN A 450 7.25 4.27 11.27
CA GLN A 450 7.87 5.54 10.85
C GLN A 450 9.07 5.31 9.92
N GLY A 451 9.50 4.06 9.78
CA GLY A 451 10.65 3.66 8.97
C GLY A 451 11.88 3.40 9.83
N VAL A 452 13.05 3.82 9.34
CA VAL A 452 14.34 3.49 9.96
C VAL A 452 15.15 4.71 10.36
N LEU A 453 15.85 4.57 11.50
CA LEU A 453 16.83 5.51 12.05
C LEU A 453 18.22 4.90 11.98
N LEU A 454 19.22 5.72 11.68
CA LEU A 454 20.61 5.34 11.86
C LEU A 454 21.07 5.83 13.24
N PRO A 455 21.59 4.94 14.12
CA PRO A 455 22.21 5.32 15.37
C PRO A 455 23.28 6.40 15.18
N ASP A 456 23.27 7.42 16.05
CA ASP A 456 24.25 8.51 16.08
C ASP A 456 24.34 9.36 14.80
N ALA A 457 23.40 9.20 13.86
CA ALA A 457 23.29 10.08 12.71
C ALA A 457 22.81 11.48 13.15
N GLU A 458 23.33 12.53 12.50
CA GLU A 458 22.85 13.90 12.73
C GLU A 458 21.42 14.13 12.20
N GLU A 459 20.96 13.23 11.33
CA GLU A 459 19.65 13.27 10.69
C GLU A 459 18.53 12.94 11.68
N GLN A 460 17.42 13.67 11.55
CA GLN A 460 16.24 13.46 12.38
C GLN A 460 15.19 12.66 11.58
N LEU A 461 14.42 11.81 12.27
CA LEU A 461 13.25 11.17 11.68
C LEU A 461 12.00 11.91 12.16
N PRO A 462 11.29 12.62 11.27
CA PRO A 462 10.02 13.25 11.62
C PRO A 462 8.94 12.20 11.81
N PHE A 463 8.50 12.00 13.05
CA PHE A 463 7.38 11.13 13.37
C PHE A 463 6.06 11.79 12.99
N LEU A 464 5.27 11.09 12.18
CA LEU A 464 3.94 11.50 11.76
C LEU A 464 2.85 10.91 12.66
N GLY A 465 1.75 11.64 12.82
CA GLY A 465 0.58 11.16 13.54
C GLY A 465 0.60 11.41 15.05
N VAL A 466 1.45 12.32 15.52
CA VAL A 466 1.72 12.49 16.96
C VAL A 466 0.64 13.34 17.63
N VAL A 467 0.03 12.77 18.67
CA VAL A 467 -0.94 13.43 19.55
C VAL A 467 -0.48 13.27 21.01
N PRO A 468 0.33 14.22 21.54
CA PRO A 468 0.94 14.09 22.86
C PRO A 468 -0.07 13.93 24.01
N ASP A 469 -1.25 14.54 23.89
CA ASP A 469 -2.31 14.48 24.90
C ASP A 469 -2.91 13.07 25.06
N LEU A 470 -2.73 12.20 24.05
CA LEU A 470 -3.10 10.78 24.10
C LEU A 470 -1.98 9.88 24.65
N GLY A 471 -0.84 10.47 25.04
CA GLY A 471 0.31 9.75 25.56
C GLY A 471 1.15 9.08 24.49
N ASP A 472 1.05 9.55 23.24
CA ASP A 472 1.84 9.05 22.12
C ASP A 472 3.33 9.08 22.43
N ARG A 473 4.00 7.95 22.22
CA ARG A 473 5.42 7.75 22.52
C ARG A 473 6.12 7.08 21.36
N ALA A 474 7.43 7.28 21.25
CA ALA A 474 8.25 6.49 20.36
C ALA A 474 8.54 5.10 20.94
N ALA A 475 8.61 4.10 20.07
CA ALA A 475 9.27 2.83 20.30
C ALA A 475 10.32 2.64 19.21
N VAL A 476 11.57 2.43 19.61
CA VAL A 476 12.68 2.19 18.68
C VAL A 476 13.39 0.92 19.09
N PHE A 477 13.58 0.03 18.12
CA PHE A 477 14.30 -1.23 18.28
C PHE A 477 15.51 -1.23 17.36
N VAL A 478 16.70 -1.25 17.95
CA VAL A 478 17.94 -1.44 17.21
C VAL A 478 18.32 -2.91 17.35
N ASN A 479 18.09 -3.67 16.29
CA ASN A 479 18.61 -5.03 16.19
C ASN A 479 19.97 -4.91 15.50
N ASP A 480 21.06 -5.25 16.21
CA ASP A 480 22.37 -5.37 15.59
C ASP A 480 22.60 -6.85 15.24
N PRO A 481 22.28 -7.26 13.99
CA PRO A 481 22.36 -8.65 13.58
C PRO A 481 23.80 -9.19 13.55
N ASN A 482 24.81 -8.32 13.65
CA ASN A 482 26.21 -8.71 13.61
C ASN A 482 26.75 -9.07 15.00
N THR A 483 26.27 -8.38 16.05
CA THR A 483 26.72 -8.60 17.45
C THR A 483 25.72 -9.37 18.31
N ASP A 484 24.53 -9.71 17.77
CA ASP A 484 23.40 -10.27 18.52
C ASP A 484 22.92 -9.37 19.69
N ASN A 485 23.34 -8.10 19.68
CA ASN A 485 22.86 -7.12 20.63
C ASN A 485 21.55 -6.54 20.13
N ARG A 486 20.60 -6.40 21.05
CA ARG A 486 19.36 -5.68 20.82
C ARG A 486 19.28 -4.52 21.77
N PHE A 487 18.96 -3.36 21.24
CA PHE A 487 18.73 -2.16 22.03
C PHE A 487 17.29 -1.73 21.86
N ALA A 488 16.68 -1.31 22.95
CA ALA A 488 15.32 -0.81 22.97
C ALA A 488 15.22 0.37 23.91
N ILE A 489 14.23 1.23 23.68
CA ILE A 489 13.88 2.27 24.65
C ILE A 489 13.04 1.61 25.75
N SER A 490 13.42 1.82 27.01
CA SER A 490 12.62 1.34 28.13
C SER A 490 11.24 2.00 28.13
N PRO A 491 10.13 1.25 28.04
CA PRO A 491 8.77 1.83 27.95
C PRO A 491 8.41 2.68 29.17
N ASN A 492 8.98 2.34 30.33
CA ASN A 492 8.72 3.00 31.61
C ASN A 492 9.44 4.35 31.76
N SER A 493 10.37 4.69 30.86
CA SER A 493 11.10 5.97 30.89
C SER A 493 10.62 7.00 29.87
N ILE A 494 9.66 6.65 28.99
CA ILE A 494 9.31 7.51 27.85
C ILE A 494 8.20 8.49 28.24
N ALA A 495 8.55 9.78 28.27
CA ALA A 495 7.54 10.85 28.30
C ALA A 495 6.81 10.91 26.96
N PRO A 496 5.54 11.38 26.92
CA PRO A 496 4.87 11.68 25.67
C PRO A 496 5.74 12.59 24.78
N LEU A 497 5.67 12.38 23.47
CA LEU A 497 6.51 13.11 22.50
C LEU A 497 6.25 14.61 22.56
N SER A 498 7.33 15.40 22.47
CA SER A 498 7.26 16.85 22.37
C SER A 498 7.17 17.29 20.91
N LEU A 499 6.21 18.16 20.61
CA LEU A 499 6.06 18.78 19.27
C LEU A 499 6.97 19.98 19.05
N THR A 500 7.55 20.53 20.12
CA THR A 500 8.33 21.78 20.06
C THR A 500 9.82 21.59 20.35
N ASN A 501 10.20 20.41 20.82
CA ASN A 501 11.58 20.11 21.18
C ASN A 501 11.98 18.81 20.49
N LEU A 502 13.23 18.74 20.05
CA LEU A 502 13.83 17.49 19.59
C LEU A 502 13.74 16.43 20.69
N ASN A 503 13.16 15.29 20.35
CA ASN A 503 13.07 14.14 21.24
C ASN A 503 14.32 13.29 21.07
N ASN A 504 15.31 13.53 21.93
CA ASN A 504 16.51 12.69 22.00
C ASN A 504 16.15 11.40 22.72
N LEU A 505 16.07 10.31 21.95
CA LEU A 505 15.78 8.98 22.46
C LEU A 505 17.09 8.27 22.75
N THR A 506 17.17 7.67 23.92
CA THR A 506 18.31 6.85 24.31
C THR A 506 17.84 5.41 24.38
N THR A 507 18.48 4.53 23.61
CA THR A 507 18.25 3.08 23.72
C THR A 507 19.26 2.44 24.65
N GLU A 508 18.82 1.41 25.36
CA GLU A 508 19.65 0.60 26.26
C GLU A 508 19.66 -0.85 25.76
N LEU A 509 20.76 -1.56 26.05
CA LEU A 509 20.86 -2.98 25.77
C LEU A 509 19.76 -3.74 26.52
N THR A 510 18.94 -4.51 25.81
CA THR A 510 17.90 -5.35 26.40
C THR A 510 18.36 -6.81 26.43
N ASP A 511 18.23 -7.43 27.60
CA ASP A 511 18.44 -8.88 27.74
C ASP A 511 17.30 -9.68 27.08
N TRP A 512 16.12 -9.07 26.90
CA TRP A 512 15.00 -9.70 26.21
C TRP A 512 15.15 -9.55 24.70
N ARG A 513 15.39 -10.70 24.05
CA ARG A 513 15.59 -10.83 22.62
C ARG A 513 14.60 -11.87 22.11
N PRO A 514 13.36 -11.49 21.77
CA PRO A 514 12.41 -12.41 21.17
C PRO A 514 12.64 -12.53 19.65
N SER A 515 12.55 -13.75 19.14
CA SER A 515 12.30 -14.04 17.73
C SER A 515 10.80 -14.27 17.53
N ILE A 516 10.14 -13.48 16.69
CA ILE A 516 8.70 -13.58 16.45
C ILE A 516 8.45 -14.00 15.00
N THR A 517 7.82 -15.14 14.79
CA THR A 517 7.38 -15.59 13.46
C THR A 517 5.86 -15.49 13.34
N VAL A 518 5.40 -15.19 12.13
CA VAL A 518 3.97 -15.08 11.80
C VAL A 518 3.67 -15.99 10.62
N ALA A 519 2.84 -17.00 10.85
CA ALA A 519 2.39 -17.92 9.82
C ALA A 519 0.89 -17.73 9.56
N PRO A 520 0.44 -17.47 8.32
CA PRO A 520 -0.96 -17.32 8.01
C PRO A 520 -1.63 -18.69 7.98
N THR A 521 -2.86 -18.80 8.50
CA THR A 521 -3.72 -19.96 8.26
C THR A 521 -4.78 -19.56 7.25
N THR A 522 -4.90 -20.34 6.19
CA THR A 522 -5.93 -20.11 5.18
C THR A 522 -7.03 -21.14 5.27
N THR A 523 -8.25 -20.72 4.97
CA THR A 523 -9.36 -21.62 4.67
C THR A 523 -9.76 -21.45 3.22
N ARG A 524 -10.32 -22.51 2.65
CA ARG A 524 -10.84 -22.49 1.28
C ARG A 524 -12.20 -21.80 1.26
N LYS A 525 -12.38 -20.85 0.34
CA LYS A 525 -13.66 -20.20 0.04
C LYS A 525 -14.05 -20.55 -1.38
N GLY A 526 -15.05 -21.42 -1.54
CA GLY A 526 -15.45 -21.91 -2.87
C GLY A 526 -14.43 -22.84 -3.53
N SER A 527 -14.42 -22.90 -4.87
CA SER A 527 -13.61 -23.91 -5.58
C SER A 527 -12.17 -23.50 -5.85
N SER A 528 -11.88 -22.20 -5.85
CA SER A 528 -10.69 -21.64 -6.51
C SER A 528 -9.97 -20.55 -5.74
N PHE A 529 -10.42 -20.19 -4.53
CA PHE A 529 -9.81 -19.13 -3.72
C PHE A 529 -9.74 -19.51 -2.25
N SER A 530 -8.80 -18.91 -1.55
CA SER A 530 -8.63 -19.03 -0.10
C SER A 530 -8.68 -17.66 0.57
N GLU A 531 -9.03 -17.64 1.84
CA GLU A 531 -8.95 -16.46 2.69
C GLU A 531 -8.08 -16.77 3.91
N VAL A 532 -7.36 -15.77 4.40
CA VAL A 532 -6.59 -15.91 5.64
C VAL A 532 -7.55 -15.77 6.81
N VAL A 533 -7.74 -16.85 7.56
CA VAL A 533 -8.67 -16.91 8.70
C VAL A 533 -7.96 -16.78 10.04
N ALA A 534 -6.64 -16.96 10.06
CA ALA A 534 -5.87 -16.78 11.27
C ALA A 534 -4.42 -16.36 11.00
N LEU A 535 -3.78 -15.76 11.99
CA LEU A 535 -2.34 -15.57 12.07
C LEU A 535 -1.83 -16.32 13.30
N ASN A 536 -1.02 -17.35 13.07
CA ASN A 536 -0.31 -18.07 14.12
C ASN A 536 0.97 -17.29 14.42
N VAL A 537 1.04 -16.72 15.62
CA VAL A 537 2.20 -16.01 16.11
C VAL A 537 2.94 -16.92 17.06
N ARG A 538 4.22 -17.14 16.77
CA ARG A 538 5.16 -17.87 17.63
C ARG A 538 6.27 -16.91 18.04
N LEU A 539 6.55 -16.87 19.33
CA LEU A 539 7.67 -16.15 19.90
C LEU A 539 8.61 -17.15 20.56
N GLU A 540 9.87 -17.15 20.16
CA GLU A 540 10.96 -17.79 20.88
C GLU A 540 11.74 -16.73 21.68
N ASP A 541 11.81 -16.91 22.99
CA ASP A 541 12.62 -16.08 23.87
C ASP A 541 14.05 -16.64 23.94
N CYS A 542 14.96 -16.00 23.22
CA CYS A 542 16.33 -16.47 23.06
C CYS A 542 17.09 -16.50 24.40
N GLY A 543 16.70 -15.65 25.36
CA GLY A 543 17.28 -15.60 26.70
C GLY A 543 16.65 -16.56 27.70
N ALA A 544 15.51 -17.18 27.38
CA ALA A 544 14.70 -17.97 28.31
C ALA A 544 14.36 -17.22 29.61
N GLN A 545 14.12 -15.92 29.53
CA GLN A 545 13.89 -15.04 30.68
C GLN A 545 12.40 -14.76 30.94
N SER A 546 11.54 -15.06 29.98
CA SER A 546 10.11 -14.77 30.02
C SER A 546 9.38 -15.87 30.77
N GLU A 547 8.57 -15.46 31.74
CA GLU A 547 7.59 -16.33 32.38
C GLU A 547 6.21 -16.19 31.72
N GLU A 548 5.89 -14.97 31.29
CA GLU A 548 4.64 -14.59 30.68
C GLU A 548 4.89 -13.65 29.50
N VAL A 549 4.19 -13.88 28.40
CA VAL A 549 4.21 -13.02 27.21
C VAL A 549 2.77 -12.69 26.85
N ALA A 550 2.53 -11.43 26.50
CA ALA A 550 1.26 -10.99 25.94
C ALA A 550 1.47 -10.48 24.52
N PHE A 551 0.56 -10.84 23.61
CA PHE A 551 0.54 -10.34 22.24
C PHE A 551 -0.62 -9.37 22.01
N ALA A 552 -0.43 -8.45 21.07
CA ALA A 552 -1.51 -7.68 20.46
C ALA A 552 -1.30 -7.63 18.94
N TYR A 553 -2.40 -7.80 18.20
CA TYR A 553 -2.45 -7.63 16.76
C TYR A 553 -2.84 -6.19 16.44
N CYS A 554 -2.05 -5.51 15.63
CA CYS A 554 -2.27 -4.12 15.26
C CYS A 554 -2.29 -3.99 13.73
N PRO A 555 -3.46 -3.92 13.08
CA PRO A 555 -3.52 -3.66 11.64
C PRO A 555 -2.91 -2.28 11.34
N ALA A 556 -2.20 -2.13 10.22
CA ALA A 556 -1.77 -0.80 9.77
C ALA A 556 -3.00 0.07 9.53
N GLY A 557 -2.91 1.37 9.83
CA GLY A 557 -4.09 2.27 9.80
C GLY A 557 -5.11 2.04 10.93
N GLY A 558 -5.35 0.81 11.37
CA GLY A 558 -6.45 0.49 12.28
C GLY A 558 -6.12 0.52 13.79
N VAL A 559 -7.04 -0.07 14.57
CA VAL A 559 -6.96 -0.15 16.04
C VAL A 559 -6.47 -1.53 16.47
N CYS A 560 -5.50 -1.56 17.38
CA CYS A 560 -4.98 -2.81 17.93
C CYS A 560 -6.05 -3.63 18.68
N SER A 561 -5.92 -4.95 18.62
CA SER A 561 -6.68 -5.88 19.45
C SER A 561 -6.46 -5.62 20.94
N GLU A 562 -7.29 -6.21 21.79
CA GLU A 562 -6.90 -6.37 23.20
C GLU A 562 -5.66 -7.25 23.31
N SER A 563 -4.90 -7.06 24.40
CA SER A 563 -3.74 -7.90 24.67
C SER A 563 -4.19 -9.27 25.17
N MET A 564 -3.53 -10.30 24.65
CA MET A 564 -3.87 -11.69 24.93
C MET A 564 -2.66 -12.41 25.47
N GLY A 565 -2.84 -13.14 26.57
CA GLY A 565 -1.78 -13.98 27.13
C GLY A 565 -1.43 -15.10 26.16
N ALA A 566 -0.15 -15.25 25.85
CA ALA A 566 0.35 -16.32 25.01
C ALA A 566 0.31 -17.67 25.74
N THR A 567 0.13 -18.75 24.99
CA THR A 567 0.29 -20.11 25.49
C THR A 567 1.76 -20.45 25.52
N ARG A 568 2.29 -20.81 26.68
CA ARG A 568 3.67 -21.27 26.82
C ARG A 568 3.78 -22.75 26.43
N GLU A 569 4.43 -23.04 25.30
CA GLU A 569 4.62 -24.40 24.80
C GLU A 569 5.89 -25.05 25.36
N SER A 570 6.93 -24.26 25.60
CA SER A 570 8.20 -24.69 26.17
C SER A 570 8.76 -23.65 27.15
N ASP A 571 9.96 -23.86 27.68
CA ASP A 571 10.62 -22.85 28.51
C ASP A 571 10.93 -21.55 27.75
N ARG A 572 11.00 -21.61 26.41
CA ARG A 572 11.36 -20.49 25.54
C ARG A 572 10.27 -20.10 24.55
N THR A 573 9.32 -20.98 24.26
CA THR A 573 8.37 -20.79 23.16
C THR A 573 6.98 -20.40 23.67
N PHE A 574 6.43 -19.35 23.08
CA PHE A 574 5.11 -18.80 23.36
C PHE A 574 4.33 -18.69 22.05
N THR A 575 3.08 -19.15 22.03
CA THR A 575 2.25 -19.12 20.84
C THR A 575 0.89 -18.47 21.10
N TYR A 576 0.36 -17.83 20.08
CA TYR A 576 -1.01 -17.32 20.09
C TYR A 576 -1.55 -17.26 18.66
N THR A 577 -2.83 -17.60 18.49
CA THR A 577 -3.51 -17.53 17.20
C THR A 577 -4.52 -16.39 17.23
N PHE A 578 -4.34 -15.41 16.35
CA PHE A 578 -5.35 -14.40 16.07
C PHE A 578 -6.32 -14.95 15.03
N PHE A 579 -7.61 -14.96 15.31
CA PHE A 579 -8.65 -15.43 14.38
C PHE A 579 -9.40 -14.26 13.76
N PHE A 580 -9.71 -14.37 12.48
CA PHE A 580 -10.39 -13.37 11.66
C PHE A 580 -11.71 -13.93 11.14
N SER A 581 -12.58 -13.05 10.68
CA SER A 581 -13.91 -13.40 10.15
C SER A 581 -14.22 -12.56 8.93
N ASP A 582 -15.21 -12.95 8.13
CA ASP A 582 -15.63 -12.18 6.94
C ASP A 582 -15.85 -10.67 7.20
N ASN A 583 -16.37 -10.31 8.39
CA ASN A 583 -16.67 -8.90 8.72
C ASN A 583 -15.50 -8.15 9.36
N ASN A 584 -14.38 -8.85 9.57
CA ASN A 584 -13.16 -8.29 10.15
C ASN A 584 -11.99 -9.11 9.58
N PRO A 585 -11.70 -8.92 8.27
CA PRO A 585 -10.62 -9.63 7.62
C PRO A 585 -9.28 -9.30 8.28
N VAL A 586 -8.28 -10.13 8.02
CA VAL A 586 -6.91 -9.80 8.40
C VAL A 586 -6.44 -8.63 7.54
N ALA A 587 -5.69 -7.71 8.14
CA ALA A 587 -5.06 -6.64 7.41
C ALA A 587 -3.88 -7.21 6.61
N LEU A 588 -3.67 -6.68 5.41
CA LEU A 588 -2.58 -7.13 4.55
C LEU A 588 -1.22 -6.74 5.11
N ARG A 589 -1.14 -5.62 5.81
CA ARG A 589 0.06 -5.18 6.51
C ARG A 589 -0.32 -4.79 7.93
N GLY A 590 0.55 -5.11 8.87
CA GLY A 590 0.36 -4.68 10.24
C GLY A 590 1.55 -5.00 11.12
N TYR A 591 1.28 -4.98 12.42
CA TYR A 591 2.27 -5.12 13.46
C TYR A 591 1.82 -6.19 14.46
N ILE A 592 2.75 -7.04 14.87
CA ILE A 592 2.59 -7.88 16.05
C ILE A 592 3.39 -7.24 17.17
N TYR A 593 2.69 -6.82 18.21
CA TYR A 593 3.29 -6.32 19.44
C TYR A 593 3.39 -7.45 20.45
N ALA A 594 4.55 -7.62 21.06
CA ALA A 594 4.78 -8.53 22.17
C ALA A 594 5.32 -7.77 23.38
N ARG A 595 4.86 -8.15 24.58
CA ARG A 595 5.37 -7.63 25.85
C ARG A 595 5.68 -8.76 26.81
N ASN A 596 6.84 -8.70 27.43
CA ASN A 596 7.22 -9.56 28.54
C ASN A 596 6.49 -9.10 29.82
N GLY A 597 5.70 -9.97 30.43
CA GLY A 597 4.88 -9.66 31.61
C GLY A 597 5.68 -9.40 32.89
N VAL A 598 6.97 -9.76 32.91
CA VAL A 598 7.85 -9.62 34.09
C VAL A 598 8.78 -8.42 33.96
N SER A 599 9.45 -8.28 32.81
CA SER A 599 10.44 -7.21 32.59
C SER A 599 9.85 -5.93 31.98
N ASP A 600 8.59 -5.97 31.51
CA ASP A 600 7.97 -4.93 30.68
C ASP A 600 8.69 -4.66 29.36
N ALA A 601 9.66 -5.49 28.96
CA ALA A 601 10.32 -5.34 27.68
C ALA A 601 9.31 -5.54 26.53
N GLU A 602 9.49 -4.79 25.45
CA GLU A 602 8.60 -4.74 24.30
C GLU A 602 9.32 -5.17 23.02
N ALA A 603 8.55 -5.71 22.09
CA ALA A 603 8.98 -6.01 20.74
C ALA A 603 7.83 -5.72 19.78
N ILE A 604 8.15 -5.14 18.64
CA ILE A 604 7.23 -4.95 17.53
C ILE A 604 7.90 -5.58 16.32
N VAL A 605 7.15 -6.41 15.59
CA VAL A 605 7.56 -6.89 14.27
C VAL A 605 6.51 -6.48 13.26
N THR A 606 6.96 -6.10 12.07
CA THR A 606 6.05 -5.88 10.95
C THR A 606 5.74 -7.22 10.30
N TYR A 607 4.50 -7.40 9.85
CA TYR A 607 4.15 -8.47 8.95
C TYR A 607 3.46 -7.91 7.72
N GLN A 608 3.62 -8.61 6.60
CA GLN A 608 2.86 -8.36 5.39
C GLN A 608 2.43 -9.69 4.76
N LEU A 609 1.14 -9.78 4.47
CA LEU A 609 0.54 -10.83 3.69
C LEU A 609 0.64 -10.46 2.22
N GLY A 610 1.20 -11.36 1.44
CA GLY A 610 1.09 -11.41 -0.01
C GLY A 610 0.38 -12.69 -0.42
N GLY A 611 -0.12 -12.75 -1.64
CA GLY A 611 -0.59 -14.01 -2.22
C GLY A 611 0.36 -14.50 -3.32
N GLY A 612 0.25 -15.78 -3.68
CA GLY A 612 0.87 -16.40 -4.86
C GLY A 612 2.41 -16.35 -4.94
N VAL A 613 3.10 -17.46 -4.67
CA VAL A 613 4.51 -17.59 -5.09
C VAL A 613 4.57 -17.83 -6.61
N GLY A 614 5.26 -16.97 -7.36
CA GLY A 614 5.61 -17.20 -8.78
C GLY A 614 4.76 -16.44 -9.81
N THR A 615 5.03 -16.72 -11.09
CA THR A 615 4.28 -16.18 -12.24
C THR A 615 2.90 -16.86 -12.39
N ALA A 616 2.15 -16.87 -11.28
CA ALA A 616 0.86 -17.50 -11.06
C ALA A 616 0.84 -19.02 -10.97
N TYR A 617 1.39 -19.52 -9.88
CA TYR A 617 0.83 -20.73 -9.33
C TYR A 617 -0.44 -20.40 -8.55
N ILE A 618 -1.57 -20.52 -9.26
CA ILE A 618 -2.98 -20.46 -8.83
C ILE A 618 -3.31 -19.31 -7.85
N GLY A 619 -3.97 -18.29 -8.40
CA GLY A 619 -4.25 -17.04 -7.70
C GLY A 619 -3.14 -16.03 -7.95
N ALA A 620 -2.98 -15.59 -9.19
CA ALA A 620 -1.89 -14.71 -9.59
C ALA A 620 -1.88 -13.39 -8.80
N HIS A 621 -0.94 -13.26 -7.87
CA HIS A 621 -0.57 -11.97 -7.32
C HIS A 621 0.75 -11.54 -7.95
N ALA A 622 0.94 -10.24 -8.19
CA ALA A 622 2.28 -9.76 -8.42
C ALA A 622 3.09 -9.95 -7.14
N PRO A 623 4.33 -10.44 -7.25
CA PRO A 623 5.19 -10.65 -6.10
C PRO A 623 5.79 -9.30 -5.68
N PHE A 624 5.02 -8.46 -5.00
CA PHE A 624 5.57 -7.39 -4.18
C PHE A 624 4.84 -7.34 -2.84
N SER A 625 5.33 -8.14 -1.91
CA SER A 625 5.06 -7.95 -0.49
C SER A 625 6.06 -6.92 0.04
N GLY A 626 5.59 -5.69 0.22
CA GLY A 626 6.33 -4.64 0.91
C GLY A 626 7.15 -3.72 0.01
N GLY A 627 7.18 -4.01 -1.29
CA GLY A 627 8.23 -3.52 -2.18
C GLY A 627 9.64 -3.96 -1.78
N GLU A 628 9.83 -4.65 -0.65
CA GLU A 628 11.12 -5.13 -0.12
C GLU A 628 11.39 -6.60 -0.44
N ILE A 629 10.34 -7.43 -0.57
CA ILE A 629 10.49 -8.86 -0.84
C ILE A 629 9.51 -9.30 -1.92
N THR A 630 10.02 -10.20 -2.76
CA THR A 630 9.33 -10.84 -3.87
C THR A 630 9.67 -12.32 -3.79
N THR A 631 8.66 -13.20 -3.90
CA THR A 631 8.87 -14.65 -3.93
C THR A 631 8.27 -15.25 -5.19
N GLU A 632 9.04 -16.07 -5.90
CA GLU A 632 8.66 -16.63 -7.19
C GLU A 632 9.00 -18.11 -7.34
N ILE A 633 8.08 -18.94 -7.87
CA ILE A 633 8.40 -20.30 -8.31
C ILE A 633 9.01 -20.21 -9.71
N VAL A 634 10.11 -20.94 -9.92
CA VAL A 634 10.74 -21.02 -11.24
C VAL A 634 9.79 -21.73 -12.22
N PRO A 635 9.42 -21.08 -13.35
CA PRO A 635 8.54 -21.70 -14.34
C PRO A 635 9.14 -23.02 -14.89
N GLY A 636 8.31 -24.06 -14.93
CA GLY A 636 8.70 -25.40 -15.42
C GLY A 636 9.17 -26.39 -14.35
N ASP A 637 9.41 -25.95 -13.11
CA ASP A 637 9.74 -26.84 -11.97
C ASP A 637 8.50 -27.42 -11.27
N ILE A 638 7.32 -27.25 -11.87
CA ILE A 638 6.03 -27.72 -11.37
C ILE A 638 5.78 -29.15 -11.89
N PRO A 639 5.72 -30.18 -11.02
CA PRO A 639 5.46 -31.56 -11.46
C PRO A 639 4.08 -31.68 -12.16
N PRO A 640 3.99 -32.28 -13.37
CA PRO A 640 2.73 -32.35 -14.12
C PRO A 640 1.60 -33.15 -13.46
N GLU A 641 1.92 -34.04 -12.50
CA GLU A 641 0.97 -35.03 -11.98
C GLU A 641 0.53 -34.78 -10.50
N GLU A 642 1.24 -33.96 -9.72
CA GLU A 642 0.89 -33.64 -8.31
C GLU A 642 0.28 -32.24 -8.12
N THR A 643 0.20 -31.43 -9.19
CA THR A 643 -0.12 -29.98 -9.13
C THR A 643 -1.54 -29.63 -9.58
N ALA A 644 -2.41 -30.63 -9.66
CA ALA A 644 -3.85 -30.43 -9.88
C ALA A 644 -4.62 -30.09 -8.58
N GLU A 645 -4.03 -30.36 -7.41
CA GLU A 645 -4.70 -30.30 -6.10
C GLU A 645 -4.36 -29.05 -5.26
N ILE A 646 -3.22 -28.41 -5.50
CA ILE A 646 -2.93 -27.11 -4.90
C ILE A 646 -3.80 -26.09 -5.61
N LYS A 647 -4.48 -25.19 -4.89
CA LYS A 647 -5.41 -24.22 -5.50
C LYS A 647 -5.20 -22.77 -5.06
N ASP A 648 -4.38 -22.53 -4.06
CA ASP A 648 -4.06 -21.17 -3.63
C ASP A 648 -2.84 -21.21 -2.70
N THR A 649 -2.03 -20.16 -2.74
CA THR A 649 -0.87 -20.01 -1.85
C THR A 649 -0.87 -18.62 -1.23
N ARG A 650 -0.50 -18.54 0.04
CA ARG A 650 -0.35 -17.27 0.78
C ARG A 650 1.05 -17.22 1.35
N VAL A 651 1.64 -16.04 1.37
CA VAL A 651 2.97 -15.85 1.95
C VAL A 651 2.86 -14.75 3.00
N ALA A 652 3.35 -15.02 4.20
CA ALA A 652 3.64 -13.98 5.16
C ALA A 652 5.13 -13.66 5.15
N HIS A 653 5.42 -12.36 5.20
CA HIS A 653 6.76 -11.81 5.36
C HIS A 653 6.80 -11.10 6.69
N THR A 654 7.76 -11.41 7.54
CA THR A 654 7.89 -10.79 8.87
C THR A 654 9.31 -10.29 9.09
N THR A 655 9.49 -9.05 9.57
CA THR A 655 10.80 -8.54 10.01
C THR A 655 11.11 -9.08 11.38
N THR A 656 12.05 -10.03 11.51
CA THR A 656 12.29 -10.66 12.80
C THR A 656 13.70 -11.24 12.94
N PRO A 657 14.40 -10.97 14.06
CA PRO A 657 15.65 -11.65 14.36
C PRO A 657 15.36 -13.13 14.68
N ALA A 658 16.18 -14.07 14.21
CA ALA A 658 16.10 -15.46 14.66
C ALA A 658 16.89 -15.64 15.97
N CYS A 659 16.43 -16.48 16.90
CA CYS A 659 17.17 -16.73 18.14
C CYS A 659 18.53 -17.37 17.95
N SER A 660 18.70 -17.99 16.80
CA SER A 660 19.84 -18.77 16.42
C SER A 660 20.72 -18.06 15.40
N VAL A 661 20.50 -16.76 15.08
CA VAL A 661 21.42 -16.00 14.22
C VAL A 661 22.80 -16.01 14.87
N PRO A 662 23.79 -16.76 14.33
CA PRO A 662 25.13 -16.69 14.88
C PRO A 662 25.68 -15.31 14.53
N PRO A 663 26.30 -14.59 15.48
CA PRO A 663 26.95 -13.33 15.17
C PRO A 663 27.93 -13.55 14.01
N THR A 664 27.89 -12.66 13.04
CA THR A 664 28.75 -12.75 11.84
C THR A 664 30.19 -12.33 12.12
N ASP A 665 30.56 -12.13 13.39
CA ASP A 665 31.85 -11.58 13.83
C ASP A 665 33.08 -12.30 13.23
N GLU A 666 32.99 -13.61 12.97
CA GLU A 666 34.05 -14.39 12.29
C GLU A 666 33.87 -14.49 10.77
N SER A 667 32.70 -14.16 10.24
CA SER A 667 32.41 -14.13 8.81
C SER A 667 32.94 -12.82 8.20
N PRO A 668 33.40 -12.82 6.95
CA PRO A 668 33.61 -11.58 6.18
C PRO A 668 32.29 -10.90 5.78
N ILE A 669 31.14 -11.56 5.97
CA ILE A 669 29.82 -11.05 5.59
C ILE A 669 29.19 -10.35 6.80
N ARG A 670 28.44 -9.28 6.57
CA ARG A 670 27.73 -8.50 7.57
C ARG A 670 26.29 -8.30 7.10
N LEU A 671 25.33 -8.51 8.01
CA LEU A 671 23.92 -8.35 7.66
C LEU A 671 23.56 -6.86 7.64
N LEU A 672 22.65 -6.52 6.72
CA LEU A 672 22.07 -5.20 6.57
C LEU A 672 20.64 -5.22 7.13
N GLY A 673 20.45 -4.67 8.33
CA GLY A 673 19.14 -4.60 8.98
C GLY A 673 18.63 -5.95 9.51
N THR A 674 17.36 -5.96 9.93
CA THR A 674 16.70 -7.15 10.48
C THR A 674 16.42 -8.16 9.35
N PRO A 675 16.70 -9.47 9.54
CA PRO A 675 16.30 -10.50 8.60
C PRO A 675 14.79 -10.57 8.40
N PHE A 676 14.40 -11.12 7.26
CA PHE A 676 13.03 -11.41 6.93
C PHE A 676 12.77 -12.91 7.09
N ASN A 677 11.71 -13.23 7.81
CA ASN A 677 11.13 -14.56 7.82
C ASN A 677 10.07 -14.66 6.73
N ILE A 678 10.24 -15.61 5.82
CA ILE A 678 9.33 -15.87 4.70
C ILE A 678 8.59 -17.18 4.98
N GLN A 679 7.27 -17.11 5.00
CA GLN A 679 6.38 -18.18 5.41
C GLN A 679 5.33 -18.44 4.33
N PRO A 680 5.66 -19.26 3.31
CA PRO A 680 4.70 -19.67 2.31
C PRO A 680 3.81 -20.79 2.85
N GLU A 681 2.52 -20.69 2.54
CA GLU A 681 1.47 -21.61 2.96
C GLU A 681 0.67 -22.05 1.73
N ILE A 682 0.36 -23.34 1.67
CA ILE A 682 -0.33 -24.00 0.57
C ILE A 682 -1.71 -24.46 1.02
N ASN A 683 -2.75 -24.10 0.28
CA ASN A 683 -4.08 -24.65 0.47
C ASN A 683 -4.25 -25.92 -0.39
N THR A 684 -4.54 -27.06 0.26
CA THR A 684 -4.71 -28.37 -0.40
C THR A 684 -6.18 -28.80 -0.42
N GLU A 685 -6.64 -29.40 -1.52
CA GLU A 685 -8.04 -29.82 -1.70
C GLU A 685 -8.57 -30.79 -0.62
N ASP A 686 -7.70 -31.62 -0.05
CA ASP A 686 -8.07 -32.69 0.88
C ASP A 686 -8.20 -32.26 2.35
N GLN A 687 -7.81 -31.03 2.69
CA GLN A 687 -7.85 -30.52 4.05
C GLN A 687 -8.56 -29.17 4.09
N ASP A 688 -9.47 -28.98 5.05
CA ASP A 688 -10.10 -27.68 5.31
C ASP A 688 -9.08 -26.61 5.81
N ASN A 689 -7.78 -26.93 5.87
CA ASN A 689 -6.70 -26.09 6.40
C ASN A 689 -5.50 -26.06 5.43
N SER A 690 -4.76 -24.95 5.41
CA SER A 690 -3.45 -24.88 4.76
C SER A 690 -2.38 -25.69 5.48
N ARG A 691 -1.28 -25.94 4.77
CA ARG A 691 -0.02 -26.43 5.33
C ARG A 691 1.15 -25.51 4.96
N PRO A 692 2.19 -25.43 5.80
CA PRO A 692 3.45 -24.81 5.43
C PRO A 692 4.09 -25.43 4.17
N TRP A 693 4.84 -24.61 3.46
CA TRP A 693 5.68 -25.00 2.32
C TRP A 693 6.88 -25.83 2.78
N ASN A 694 7.14 -26.98 2.19
CA ASN A 694 8.21 -27.88 2.62
C ASN A 694 9.15 -28.28 1.48
N VAL A 695 10.15 -29.10 1.79
CA VAL A 695 11.22 -29.50 0.84
C VAL A 695 10.75 -30.29 -0.38
N SER A 696 9.51 -30.80 -0.37
CA SER A 696 8.91 -31.51 -1.51
C SER A 696 8.15 -30.59 -2.46
N ASP A 697 7.86 -29.37 -2.03
CA ASP A 697 7.26 -28.35 -2.87
C ASP A 697 8.32 -27.70 -3.79
N PRO A 698 7.92 -27.06 -4.89
CA PRO A 698 8.86 -26.41 -5.81
C PRO A 698 9.77 -25.39 -5.12
N PRO A 699 11.01 -25.20 -5.60
CA PRO A 699 11.91 -24.20 -5.06
C PRO A 699 11.37 -22.79 -5.34
N ILE A 700 11.66 -21.88 -4.41
CA ILE A 700 11.23 -20.48 -4.46
C ILE A 700 12.46 -19.58 -4.65
N LEU A 701 12.44 -18.79 -5.72
CA LEU A 701 13.29 -17.64 -5.95
C LEU A 701 12.88 -16.49 -5.02
N VAL A 702 13.84 -15.91 -4.32
CA VAL A 702 13.61 -14.76 -3.44
C VAL A 702 14.34 -13.57 -4.04
N ARG A 703 13.63 -12.46 -4.23
CA ARG A 703 14.21 -11.16 -4.57
C ARG A 703 14.00 -10.21 -3.42
N LEU A 704 15.08 -9.54 -3.04
CA LEU A 704 15.11 -8.53 -2.00
C LEU A 704 15.38 -7.17 -2.66
N SER A 705 14.51 -6.20 -2.42
CA SER A 705 14.81 -4.82 -2.75
C SER A 705 15.69 -4.20 -1.66
N TYR A 706 16.47 -3.21 -2.04
CA TYR A 706 17.25 -2.39 -1.13
C TYR A 706 16.92 -0.92 -1.31
N LYS A 707 17.54 -0.08 -0.47
CA LYS A 707 17.30 1.35 -0.43
C LYS A 707 18.62 2.03 -0.74
N GLN A 708 18.78 2.59 -1.94
CA GLN A 708 20.06 3.18 -2.34
C GLN A 708 20.50 4.30 -1.39
N ASP A 709 19.55 5.10 -0.93
CA ASP A 709 19.76 6.13 0.08
C ASP A 709 20.32 5.58 1.42
N LEU A 710 19.81 4.44 1.89
CA LEU A 710 20.32 3.80 3.11
C LEU A 710 21.76 3.29 2.91
N LEU A 711 22.03 2.65 1.75
CA LEU A 711 23.37 2.17 1.42
C LEU A 711 24.39 3.31 1.36
N ASN A 712 24.01 4.42 0.72
CA ASN A 712 24.85 5.63 0.64
C ASN A 712 25.23 6.16 2.03
N ARG A 713 24.29 6.17 2.98
CA ARG A 713 24.54 6.63 4.36
C ARG A 713 25.41 5.69 5.15
N LEU A 714 25.28 4.40 4.90
CA LEU A 714 26.13 3.37 5.49
C LEU A 714 27.49 3.23 4.79
N GLY A 715 27.71 3.95 3.68
CA GLY A 715 28.94 3.85 2.89
C GLY A 715 29.13 2.48 2.24
N ILE A 716 28.02 1.76 1.97
CA ILE A 716 28.02 0.44 1.35
C ILE A 716 27.76 0.63 -0.14
N ALA A 717 28.62 0.08 -0.99
CA ALA A 717 28.41 0.06 -2.42
C ALA A 717 27.53 -1.15 -2.83
N GLU A 718 26.71 -0.99 -3.86
CA GLU A 718 25.78 -2.04 -4.31
C GLU A 718 26.50 -3.32 -4.74
N GLU A 719 27.70 -3.20 -5.32
CA GLU A 719 28.51 -4.35 -5.71
C GLU A 719 29.01 -5.20 -4.52
N GLN A 720 28.84 -4.71 -3.29
CA GLN A 720 29.16 -5.46 -2.07
C GLN A 720 27.98 -6.30 -1.58
N LEU A 721 26.78 -6.08 -2.10
CA LEU A 721 25.56 -6.73 -1.65
C LEU A 721 25.54 -8.20 -2.04
N VAL A 722 25.07 -9.02 -1.11
CA VAL A 722 24.79 -10.44 -1.31
C VAL A 722 23.51 -10.79 -0.59
N VAL A 723 22.78 -11.78 -1.12
CA VAL A 723 21.66 -12.37 -0.38
C VAL A 723 22.20 -13.53 0.44
N VAL A 724 21.80 -13.59 1.71
CA VAL A 724 22.10 -14.72 2.58
C VAL A 724 20.82 -15.37 3.07
N ARG A 725 20.90 -16.68 3.31
CA ARG A 725 19.84 -17.49 3.91
C ARG A 725 20.39 -18.15 5.17
N LEU A 726 19.55 -18.29 6.20
CA LEU A 726 19.88 -19.08 7.38
C LEU A 726 19.54 -20.54 7.09
N ASN A 727 20.54 -21.42 7.09
CA ASN A 727 20.30 -22.85 6.86
C ASN A 727 19.86 -23.59 8.14
N SER A 728 19.55 -24.88 8.01
CA SER A 728 19.10 -25.75 9.12
C SER A 728 20.11 -25.90 10.27
N ASP A 729 21.40 -25.65 10.02
CA ASP A 729 22.44 -25.63 11.04
C ASP A 729 22.54 -24.27 11.76
N ASN A 730 21.63 -23.34 11.46
CA ASN A 730 21.64 -21.95 11.88
C ASN A 730 22.91 -21.23 11.48
N ILE A 731 23.35 -21.39 10.23
CA ILE A 731 24.51 -20.69 9.67
C ILE A 731 24.05 -19.86 8.48
N TRP A 732 24.48 -18.60 8.44
CA TRP A 732 24.29 -17.75 7.27
C TRP A 732 25.14 -18.25 6.10
N GLU A 733 24.46 -18.62 5.03
CA GLU A 733 25.09 -18.98 3.76
C GLU A 733 24.74 -17.97 2.68
N VAL A 734 25.72 -17.63 1.85
CA VAL A 734 25.48 -16.81 0.66
C VAL A 734 24.70 -17.64 -0.34
N VAL A 735 23.53 -17.15 -0.71
CA VAL A 735 22.75 -17.73 -1.80
C VAL A 735 23.28 -17.12 -3.11
N PRO A 736 23.56 -17.92 -4.15
CA PRO A 736 24.03 -17.37 -5.42
C PRO A 736 23.05 -16.34 -5.98
N THR A 737 23.56 -15.17 -6.35
CA THR A 737 22.77 -14.14 -7.04
C THR A 737 22.53 -14.57 -8.48
N VAL A 738 21.26 -14.63 -8.89
CA VAL A 738 20.87 -14.97 -10.28
C VAL A 738 20.49 -13.72 -11.09
N GLY A 739 20.22 -12.60 -10.42
CA GLY A 739 20.05 -11.31 -11.08
C GLY A 739 20.07 -10.15 -10.10
N GLN A 740 20.24 -8.94 -10.63
CA GLN A 740 20.18 -7.69 -9.88
C GLN A 740 19.85 -6.52 -10.81
N SER A 741 19.15 -5.52 -10.32
CA SER A 741 19.00 -4.23 -10.98
C SER A 741 19.40 -3.13 -10.01
N VAL A 742 20.43 -2.38 -10.40
CA VAL A 742 20.85 -1.16 -9.71
C VAL A 742 19.81 -0.07 -9.90
N GLU A 743 19.21 -0.01 -11.08
CA GLU A 743 18.24 1.01 -11.45
C GLU A 743 16.90 0.85 -10.73
N LEU A 744 16.57 -0.37 -10.33
CA LEU A 744 15.34 -0.71 -9.63
C LEU A 744 15.61 -1.20 -8.20
N ASP A 745 16.82 -1.01 -7.69
CA ASP A 745 17.24 -1.32 -6.33
C ASP A 745 16.84 -2.73 -5.85
N TRP A 746 17.19 -3.79 -6.59
CA TRP A 746 16.90 -5.16 -6.16
C TRP A 746 17.98 -6.18 -6.51
N ILE A 747 18.01 -7.26 -5.72
CA ILE A 747 18.88 -8.43 -5.91
C ILE A 747 18.05 -9.72 -5.79
N ALA A 748 18.21 -10.63 -6.74
CA ALA A 748 17.50 -11.92 -6.80
C ALA A 748 18.46 -13.07 -6.48
N ALA A 749 18.06 -13.90 -5.52
CA ALA A 749 18.76 -15.10 -5.12
C ALA A 749 18.28 -16.33 -5.91
N GLU A 750 19.18 -17.29 -6.14
CA GLU A 750 18.85 -18.59 -6.74
C GLU A 750 17.72 -19.27 -5.95
N ALA A 751 16.79 -19.89 -6.68
CA ALA A 751 15.66 -20.56 -6.07
C ALA A 751 16.11 -21.65 -5.09
N GLN A 752 15.54 -21.65 -3.89
CA GLN A 752 15.87 -22.60 -2.82
C GLN A 752 14.66 -23.46 -2.46
N ASN A 753 14.92 -24.68 -2.02
CA ASN A 753 13.89 -25.49 -1.35
C ASN A 753 13.69 -24.93 0.06
N PHE A 754 12.44 -24.66 0.42
CA PHE A 754 12.07 -24.21 1.76
C PHE A 754 11.96 -25.42 2.69
N ASP A 755 12.62 -25.34 3.84
CA ASP A 755 12.70 -26.46 4.78
C ASP A 755 11.86 -26.17 6.01
N SER A 756 10.53 -26.14 5.84
CA SER A 756 9.65 -26.27 7.00
C SER A 756 9.53 -27.76 7.35
N ASP A 757 10.35 -28.21 8.30
CA ASP A 757 10.33 -29.57 8.84
C ASP A 757 9.06 -29.85 9.70
N GLY A 758 7.93 -29.21 9.36
CA GLY A 758 6.67 -29.21 10.10
C GLY A 758 6.62 -28.23 11.27
N ASP A 759 7.76 -27.70 11.70
CA ASP A 759 7.85 -26.55 12.60
C ASP A 759 7.76 -25.29 11.73
N SER A 760 6.72 -24.49 11.96
CA SER A 760 6.29 -23.31 11.17
C SER A 760 7.27 -22.13 11.20
N ASP A 761 8.58 -22.38 11.17
CA ASP A 761 9.63 -21.39 11.39
C ASP A 761 10.10 -20.73 10.11
N GLY A 762 9.66 -21.22 8.94
CA GLY A 762 9.90 -20.60 7.64
C GLY A 762 11.38 -20.48 7.32
N ASP A 763 11.67 -19.76 6.25
CA ASP A 763 13.05 -19.51 5.87
C ASP A 763 13.43 -18.06 6.15
N PHE A 764 14.61 -17.87 6.72
CA PHE A 764 15.16 -16.54 6.99
C PHE A 764 16.08 -16.12 5.86
N TYR A 765 15.77 -14.97 5.28
CA TYR A 765 16.58 -14.29 4.28
C TYR A 765 17.01 -12.92 4.80
N ALA A 766 18.21 -12.50 4.43
CA ALA A 766 18.67 -11.15 4.72
C ALA A 766 19.50 -10.61 3.55
N LEU A 767 19.44 -9.30 3.38
CA LEU A 767 20.44 -8.60 2.62
C LEU A 767 21.70 -8.48 3.48
N ALA A 768 22.84 -8.72 2.89
CA ALA A 768 24.13 -8.63 3.55
C ALA A 768 25.14 -7.96 2.64
N TYR A 769 26.28 -7.57 3.20
CA TYR A 769 27.39 -7.04 2.44
C TYR A 769 28.71 -7.69 2.88
N GLY A 770 29.68 -7.74 1.98
CA GLY A 770 31.00 -8.31 2.26
C GLY A 770 32.13 -7.51 1.64
N PRO A 771 33.40 -7.86 1.91
CA PRO A 771 34.50 -7.39 1.08
C PRO A 771 34.18 -7.76 -0.37
N LEU A 772 34.63 -6.94 -1.32
CA LEU A 772 34.59 -7.26 -2.75
C LEU A 772 35.33 -8.59 -2.95
N PHE A 773 34.60 -9.68 -2.83
CA PHE A 773 35.09 -10.95 -3.25
C PHE A 773 35.31 -10.76 -4.73
N ASN A 774 36.53 -11.02 -5.19
CA ASN A 774 36.71 -11.43 -6.56
C ASN A 774 35.99 -12.77 -6.72
N PHE A 775 34.66 -12.80 -6.62
CA PHE A 775 33.84 -13.59 -7.51
C PHE A 775 34.23 -13.07 -8.88
N LEU A 776 35.37 -13.55 -9.38
CA LEU A 776 35.65 -13.53 -10.80
C LEU A 776 34.35 -14.00 -11.40
N PRO A 777 33.66 -13.17 -12.20
CA PRO A 777 32.45 -13.61 -12.88
C PRO A 777 32.89 -14.90 -13.53
N LEU A 778 32.30 -16.01 -13.08
CA LEU A 778 32.76 -17.34 -13.41
C LEU A 778 32.26 -17.58 -14.83
N ILE A 779 32.82 -16.81 -15.78
CA ILE A 779 32.49 -16.66 -17.20
C ILE A 779 31.20 -17.41 -17.51
N GLN A 780 30.07 -16.86 -17.07
CA GLN A 780 28.77 -17.46 -17.34
C GLN A 780 28.44 -17.23 -18.81
N ARG A 781 27.92 -18.31 -19.39
CA ARG A 781 27.68 -18.54 -20.82
C ARG A 781 26.40 -17.89 -21.30
#